data_AF-A0A7K4AR09-F1
#
_entry.id   AF-A0A7K4AR09-F1
#
_cell.length_a   1.000
_cell.length_b   1.000
_cell.length_c   1.000
_cell.angle_alpha   90.00
_cell.angle_beta   90.00
_cell.angle_gamma   90.00
#
_symmetry.space_group_name_H-M   'P 1'
#
loop_
_entity.id
_entity.type
_entity.pdbx_description
1 polymer ?
#
loop_
_entity_poly.entity_id
_entity_poly.type
_entity_poly.pdbx_seq_one_letter_code
_entity_poly.pdbx_strand_id
1 'polypeptide(L)'
;MTGVAYPLLVTGAAQVLFPQQANGSPIMQDGAVVGSDLIGQPFSDPKYFWGRPSATPSFEYNASLSRGTNYGPNNPALGQMVQVRIDALHVVDPNNTQPIPSDLVTASASGLDPDISVASAMYQLPRVARERNMSEESVHLLIEQNTQERQIGILGEKRVNVLRLNLALDQQHVQGGGAAVQPVQAPDERVLGMTTADWLFLAIFLTLMVIAAMVIGRLLAVVYDEKPGRVTRLMRRFESYIYRPANVGGEGMSWKMYAFALLLFNLIGFLFLMAVILLQPYLPLNPQGLGPVSIDTAFNVAVSFTTNTNWQPYAGETTMSYFTQMIGLTVQNFLSAATGLSVIMALIRGIRQKAADDLGNFWRDVTRATLILLPISFILALILVSQGSVQTLDGPMSAHLLQPLIDAAGNPISVQTIPRGPVASQEAIKLLGTNGGGFFNTNSAHPFENPTPLTNLIEIVSILVIPAGLCFTFGSMVGDKRQGFALFAAMLVIFIAFLGLAIWAEGGGNTTLSRMGVSQIATELQPGGNMEGKEVRFGVVPSCAFAVTTTSASCGAVNSMHDSYTPLGGMAPLILMQFGEVVFGGVGLGLSGMLVFVIIAVFLAGLMIGRMPDYLSKKIGPYEMRLCVAIILLPIVIVLTGVAMAVMLPEGRAGVLNPGPHGFTEILYAFTSATNNNGSAFAGLSSDTPFYNVTLALSMLLGRYPIIMLTLALAGALSIKRTVPPSPGSLPTHTPLFVFWLIGVIVLLGALSYFLTLALGPIVEFLMTGGG
;
A
#
# COMPACT_ATOMS: atom_id res chain seq x y z
N MET A 1 -9.20 -20.78 12.02
CA MET A 1 -10.08 -19.59 12.18
C MET A 1 -9.85 -18.58 11.06
N THR A 2 -8.62 -18.06 10.92
CA THR A 2 -8.27 -16.96 9.99
C THR A 2 -8.30 -17.33 8.50
N GLY A 3 -8.00 -18.57 8.11
CA GLY A 3 -7.99 -18.96 6.68
C GLY A 3 -9.26 -19.63 6.15
N VAL A 4 -10.11 -20.18 7.03
CA VAL A 4 -11.34 -20.91 6.64
C VAL A 4 -12.57 -20.13 7.09
N ALA A 5 -12.81 -20.07 8.40
CA ALA A 5 -14.03 -19.47 8.94
C ALA A 5 -14.16 -17.99 8.57
N TYR A 6 -13.08 -17.21 8.69
CA TYR A 6 -13.12 -15.79 8.35
C TYR A 6 -13.44 -15.53 6.86
N PRO A 7 -12.69 -16.05 5.87
CA PRO A 7 -13.00 -15.79 4.46
C PRO A 7 -14.36 -16.35 4.05
N LEU A 8 -14.76 -17.53 4.53
CA LEU A 8 -16.06 -18.11 4.22
C LEU A 8 -17.24 -17.30 4.81
N LEU A 9 -17.09 -16.76 6.03
CA LEU A 9 -18.10 -15.88 6.62
C LEU A 9 -18.20 -14.56 5.86
N VAL A 10 -17.08 -13.97 5.45
CA VAL A 10 -17.07 -12.77 4.61
C VAL A 10 -17.74 -13.08 3.27
N THR A 11 -17.38 -14.19 2.60
CA THR A 11 -18.03 -14.61 1.34
C THR A 11 -19.52 -14.82 1.51
N GLY A 12 -19.95 -15.57 2.53
CA GLY A 12 -21.37 -15.82 2.76
C GLY A 12 -22.17 -14.54 2.99
N ALA A 13 -21.64 -13.61 3.79
CA ALA A 13 -22.27 -12.31 4.02
C ALA A 13 -22.24 -11.42 2.77
N ALA A 14 -21.13 -11.39 2.04
CA ALA A 14 -20.97 -10.64 0.80
C ALA A 14 -21.97 -11.08 -0.28
N GLN A 15 -22.13 -12.39 -0.48
CA GLN A 15 -23.07 -12.94 -1.47
C GLN A 15 -24.53 -12.66 -1.12
N VAL A 16 -24.87 -12.55 0.17
CA VAL A 16 -26.24 -12.22 0.62
C VAL A 16 -26.52 -10.72 0.54
N LEU A 17 -25.57 -9.89 0.96
CA LEU A 17 -25.78 -8.44 1.11
C LEU A 17 -25.47 -7.66 -0.18
N PHE A 18 -24.47 -8.11 -0.95
CA PHE A 18 -23.89 -7.38 -2.08
C PHE A 18 -23.55 -8.32 -3.25
N PRO A 19 -24.51 -9.12 -3.77
CA PRO A 19 -24.24 -10.16 -4.76
C PRO A 19 -23.63 -9.62 -6.07
N GLN A 20 -24.00 -8.41 -6.49
CA GLN A 20 -23.46 -7.82 -7.72
C GLN A 20 -21.98 -7.45 -7.56
N GLN A 21 -21.64 -6.74 -6.48
CA GLN A 21 -20.28 -6.30 -6.18
C GLN A 21 -19.37 -7.48 -5.87
N ALA A 22 -19.83 -8.42 -5.03
CA ALA A 22 -19.06 -9.59 -4.63
C ALA A 22 -18.62 -10.46 -5.82
N ASN A 23 -19.36 -10.40 -6.93
CA ASN A 23 -19.10 -11.16 -8.15
C ASN A 23 -18.44 -10.35 -9.28
N GLY A 24 -17.98 -9.12 -9.01
CA GLY A 24 -17.21 -8.29 -9.94
C GLY A 24 -18.04 -7.32 -10.77
N SER A 25 -19.24 -6.95 -10.33
CA SER A 25 -20.12 -5.98 -10.97
C SER A 25 -20.27 -6.20 -12.49
N PRO A 26 -20.76 -7.38 -12.93
CA PRO A 26 -20.89 -7.69 -14.35
C PRO A 26 -21.91 -6.77 -15.04
N ILE A 27 -21.59 -6.36 -16.27
CA ILE A 27 -22.51 -5.67 -17.17
C ILE A 27 -23.12 -6.71 -18.11
N MET A 28 -24.45 -6.75 -18.16
CA MET A 28 -25.21 -7.69 -18.99
C MET A 28 -25.83 -6.98 -20.20
N GLN A 29 -25.69 -7.57 -21.38
CA GLN A 29 -26.39 -7.17 -22.60
C GLN A 29 -26.86 -8.42 -23.32
N ASP A 30 -28.15 -8.45 -23.70
CA ASP A 30 -28.77 -9.58 -24.41
C ASP A 30 -28.56 -10.96 -23.76
N GLY A 31 -28.47 -11.00 -22.42
CA GLY A 31 -28.26 -12.22 -21.64
C GLY A 31 -26.82 -12.70 -21.54
N ALA A 32 -25.86 -12.01 -22.16
CA ALA A 32 -24.43 -12.28 -22.05
C ALA A 32 -23.72 -11.22 -21.20
N VAL A 33 -22.63 -11.61 -20.52
CA VAL A 33 -21.74 -10.66 -19.85
C VAL A 33 -20.91 -9.96 -20.92
N VAL A 34 -21.02 -8.64 -21.01
CA VAL A 34 -20.24 -7.82 -21.96
C VAL A 34 -19.10 -7.06 -21.29
N GLY A 35 -18.92 -7.21 -19.97
CA GLY A 35 -17.83 -6.59 -19.24
C GLY A 35 -18.08 -6.53 -17.73
N SER A 36 -17.26 -5.72 -17.05
CA SER A 36 -17.43 -5.33 -15.65
C SER A 36 -17.46 -3.83 -15.56
N ASP A 37 -18.22 -3.28 -14.61
CA ASP A 37 -18.21 -1.84 -14.32
C ASP A 37 -16.84 -1.34 -13.86
N LEU A 38 -15.99 -2.24 -13.35
CA LEU A 38 -14.71 -1.89 -12.71
C LEU A 38 -13.49 -2.20 -13.59
N ILE A 39 -13.65 -2.94 -14.69
CA ILE A 39 -12.54 -3.36 -15.54
C ILE A 39 -12.71 -2.70 -16.90
N GLY A 40 -11.74 -1.87 -17.29
CA GLY A 40 -11.74 -1.21 -18.59
C GLY A 40 -11.66 -2.18 -19.76
N GLN A 41 -12.03 -1.69 -20.95
CA GLN A 41 -11.89 -2.41 -22.21
C GLN A 41 -11.15 -1.54 -23.23
N PRO A 42 -10.41 -2.16 -24.15
CA PRO A 42 -9.73 -1.45 -25.20
C PRO A 42 -10.71 -1.04 -26.31
N PHE A 43 -10.58 0.19 -26.78
CA PHE A 43 -11.33 0.73 -27.90
C PHE A 43 -10.37 1.45 -28.86
N SER A 44 -10.52 1.19 -30.16
CA SER A 44 -9.67 1.78 -31.20
C SER A 44 -10.44 2.28 -32.42
N ASP A 45 -11.73 1.93 -32.56
CA ASP A 45 -12.58 2.48 -33.62
C ASP A 45 -12.81 3.99 -33.35
N PRO A 46 -12.60 4.89 -34.32
CA PRO A 46 -12.81 6.33 -34.15
C PRO A 46 -14.21 6.73 -33.68
N LYS A 47 -15.21 5.88 -33.91
CA LYS A 47 -16.60 6.10 -33.49
C LYS A 47 -16.84 5.90 -31.99
N TYR A 48 -15.89 5.34 -31.26
CA TYR A 48 -15.97 5.08 -29.81
C TYR A 48 -15.05 6.01 -29.04
N PHE A 49 -15.39 6.28 -27.77
CA PHE A 49 -14.45 6.89 -26.84
C PHE A 49 -13.35 5.90 -26.52
N TRP A 50 -12.12 6.36 -26.63
CA TRP A 50 -10.93 5.60 -26.29
C TRP A 50 -10.63 5.77 -24.81
N GLY A 51 -10.29 4.65 -24.19
CA GLY A 51 -9.89 4.60 -22.80
C GLY A 51 -8.46 5.11 -22.59
N ARG A 52 -8.08 5.07 -21.32
CA ARG A 52 -6.73 5.36 -20.90
C ARG A 52 -5.75 4.31 -21.41
N PRO A 53 -4.53 4.66 -21.84
CA PRO A 53 -3.59 3.64 -22.29
C PRO A 53 -3.31 2.56 -21.24
N SER A 54 -3.21 1.31 -21.68
CA SER A 54 -2.95 0.15 -20.84
C SER A 54 -1.58 -0.46 -21.13
N ALA A 55 -0.95 -1.02 -20.11
CA ALA A 55 0.37 -1.68 -20.20
C ALA A 55 0.30 -3.19 -19.96
N THR A 56 -0.90 -3.77 -19.99
CA THR A 56 -1.11 -5.21 -19.79
C THR A 56 -0.48 -6.01 -20.94
N PRO A 57 0.17 -7.15 -20.67
CA PRO A 57 0.73 -8.01 -21.73
C PRO A 57 -0.34 -8.66 -22.64
N SER A 58 0.12 -9.08 -23.83
CA SER A 58 -0.62 -9.75 -24.90
C SER A 58 -1.65 -8.87 -25.62
N PHE A 59 -2.47 -8.13 -24.89
CA PHE A 59 -3.41 -7.13 -25.39
C PHE A 59 -3.73 -6.11 -24.28
N GLU A 60 -4.17 -4.92 -24.67
CA GLU A 60 -4.56 -3.86 -23.72
C GLU A 60 -5.76 -4.28 -22.85
N TYR A 61 -5.77 -3.84 -21.59
CA TYR A 61 -6.81 -4.15 -20.60
C TYR A 61 -6.99 -5.64 -20.27
N ASN A 62 -5.96 -6.46 -20.46
CA ASN A 62 -5.99 -7.87 -20.11
C ASN A 62 -6.05 -8.08 -18.58
N ALA A 63 -7.26 -8.31 -18.06
CA ALA A 63 -7.51 -8.47 -16.63
C ALA A 63 -6.82 -9.68 -15.98
N SER A 64 -6.37 -10.67 -16.76
CA SER A 64 -5.61 -11.81 -16.25
C SER A 64 -4.12 -11.52 -16.07
N LEU A 65 -3.63 -10.35 -16.51
CA LEU A 65 -2.22 -9.95 -16.43
C LEU A 65 -2.12 -8.45 -16.12
N SER A 66 -2.70 -8.04 -14.99
CA SER A 66 -2.71 -6.62 -14.59
C SER A 66 -1.28 -6.09 -14.42
N ARG A 67 -0.98 -4.91 -14.96
CA ARG A 67 0.37 -4.31 -14.90
C ARG A 67 0.35 -2.82 -15.28
N GLY A 68 1.18 -2.02 -14.61
CA GLY A 68 1.59 -0.69 -15.07
C GLY A 68 2.84 -0.73 -15.95
N THR A 69 3.18 0.40 -16.60
CA THR A 69 4.43 0.51 -17.39
C THR A 69 5.66 0.43 -16.49
N ASN A 70 5.55 1.02 -15.29
CA ASN A 70 6.64 1.28 -14.35
C ASN A 70 7.76 2.11 -14.99
N TYR A 71 7.43 2.95 -15.97
CA TYR A 71 8.41 3.86 -16.54
C TYR A 71 8.60 5.08 -15.65
N GLY A 72 9.86 5.31 -15.28
CA GLY A 72 10.29 6.53 -14.63
C GLY A 72 10.17 7.74 -15.57
N PRO A 73 10.11 8.97 -15.01
CA PRO A 73 9.87 10.21 -15.77
C PRO A 73 10.86 10.47 -16.90
N ASN A 74 12.09 9.97 -16.74
CA ASN A 74 13.20 10.13 -17.69
C ASN A 74 13.39 8.97 -18.64
N ASN A 75 12.54 7.93 -18.57
CA ASN A 75 12.66 6.80 -19.46
C ASN A 75 12.36 7.24 -20.91
N PRO A 76 13.29 7.08 -21.86
CA PRO A 76 13.07 7.48 -23.25
C PRO A 76 11.86 6.77 -23.89
N ALA A 77 11.56 5.53 -23.46
CA ALA A 77 10.42 4.77 -23.96
C ALA A 77 9.08 5.44 -23.59
N LEU A 78 8.99 6.10 -22.43
CA LEU A 78 7.79 6.85 -22.03
C LEU A 78 7.51 7.98 -23.02
N GLY A 79 8.53 8.81 -23.32
CA GLY A 79 8.39 9.91 -24.28
C GLY A 79 8.02 9.42 -25.69
N GLN A 80 8.63 8.32 -26.15
CA GLN A 80 8.31 7.73 -27.45
C GLN A 80 6.87 7.20 -27.50
N MET A 81 6.42 6.48 -26.47
CA MET A 81 5.05 5.96 -26.40
C MET A 81 4.01 7.06 -26.31
N VAL A 82 4.28 8.12 -25.53
CA VAL A 82 3.41 9.28 -25.48
C VAL A 82 3.34 9.97 -26.84
N GLN A 83 4.46 10.12 -27.56
CA GLN A 83 4.44 10.72 -28.89
C GLN A 83 3.58 9.91 -29.87
N VAL A 84 3.73 8.58 -29.88
CA VAL A 84 2.91 7.70 -30.73
C VAL A 84 1.41 7.86 -30.42
N ARG A 85 1.05 8.02 -29.14
CA ARG A 85 -0.34 8.23 -28.72
C ARG A 85 -0.87 9.60 -29.13
N ILE A 86 -0.06 10.65 -29.01
CA ILE A 86 -0.38 12.00 -29.49
C ILE A 86 -0.60 11.98 -31.01
N ASP A 87 0.29 11.34 -31.75
CA ASP A 87 0.17 11.22 -33.21
C ASP A 87 -1.10 10.45 -33.59
N ALA A 88 -1.43 9.37 -32.89
CA ALA A 88 -2.67 8.62 -33.10
C ALA A 88 -3.94 9.47 -32.88
N LEU A 89 -3.95 10.31 -31.84
CA LEU A 89 -5.06 11.24 -31.58
C LEU A 89 -5.21 12.28 -32.72
N HIS A 90 -4.10 12.86 -33.19
CA HIS A 90 -4.14 13.82 -34.30
C HIS A 90 -4.50 13.17 -35.64
N VAL A 91 -4.17 11.90 -35.88
CA VAL A 91 -4.55 11.19 -37.11
C VAL A 91 -6.07 11.09 -37.24
N VAL A 92 -6.78 10.79 -36.14
CA VAL A 92 -8.24 10.64 -36.16
C VAL A 92 -8.97 11.98 -36.01
N ASP A 93 -8.33 13.00 -35.45
CA ASP A 93 -8.89 14.33 -35.26
C ASP A 93 -7.89 15.46 -35.56
N PRO A 94 -7.50 15.66 -36.84
CA PRO A 94 -6.40 16.56 -37.23
C PRO A 94 -6.69 18.06 -37.02
N ASN A 95 -7.94 18.43 -36.81
CA ASN A 95 -8.35 19.82 -36.60
C ASN A 95 -8.45 20.19 -35.11
N ASN A 96 -8.22 19.24 -34.21
CA ASN A 96 -8.30 19.48 -32.78
C ASN A 96 -7.02 20.14 -32.28
N THR A 97 -7.16 21.35 -31.76
CA THR A 97 -6.04 22.15 -31.22
C THR A 97 -6.10 22.29 -29.71
N GLN A 98 -6.98 21.54 -29.03
CA GLN A 98 -7.09 21.60 -27.57
C GLN A 98 -5.83 21.00 -26.93
N PRO A 99 -5.42 21.47 -25.73
CA PRO A 99 -4.40 20.79 -24.95
C PRO A 99 -4.82 19.34 -24.65
N ILE A 100 -3.91 18.39 -24.84
CA ILE A 100 -4.21 16.96 -24.64
C ILE A 100 -4.20 16.65 -23.13
N PRO A 101 -5.29 16.18 -22.52
CA PRO A 101 -5.30 15.79 -21.10
C PRO A 101 -4.30 14.66 -20.80
N SER A 102 -3.60 14.74 -19.68
CA SER A 102 -2.51 13.81 -19.36
C SER A 102 -2.93 12.36 -19.27
N ASP A 103 -4.13 12.08 -18.76
CA ASP A 103 -4.62 10.72 -18.59
C ASP A 103 -4.93 10.02 -19.93
N LEU A 104 -5.16 10.75 -21.02
CA LEU A 104 -5.41 10.17 -22.34
C LEU A 104 -4.15 9.59 -23.00
N VAL A 105 -2.97 10.01 -22.55
CA VAL A 105 -1.68 9.59 -23.15
C VAL A 105 -0.72 8.92 -22.17
N THR A 106 -1.01 8.93 -20.87
CA THR A 106 -0.25 8.22 -19.82
C THR A 106 -0.97 6.95 -19.39
N ALA A 107 -0.20 5.90 -19.04
CA ALA A 107 -0.78 4.62 -18.68
C ALA A 107 -1.18 4.55 -17.21
N SER A 108 -2.24 3.79 -16.93
CA SER A 108 -2.73 3.57 -15.57
C SER A 108 -1.85 2.61 -14.76
N ALA A 109 -1.96 2.69 -13.44
CA ALA A 109 -1.19 1.86 -12.51
C ALA A 109 -1.56 0.39 -12.64
N SER A 110 -2.86 0.12 -12.79
CA SER A 110 -3.40 -1.24 -12.94
C SER A 110 -3.29 -1.77 -14.37
N GLY A 111 -3.27 -0.87 -15.35
CA GLY A 111 -3.54 -1.19 -16.74
C GLY A 111 -5.01 -1.56 -17.00
N LEU A 112 -5.89 -1.40 -15.99
CA LEU A 112 -7.30 -1.83 -16.02
C LEU A 112 -8.29 -0.70 -15.70
N ASP A 113 -7.80 0.52 -15.49
CA ASP A 113 -8.59 1.72 -15.15
C ASP A 113 -9.78 1.90 -16.12
N PRO A 114 -11.03 1.73 -15.65
CA PRO A 114 -12.21 1.80 -16.52
C PRO A 114 -12.60 3.23 -16.88
N ASP A 115 -12.01 4.20 -16.21
CA ASP A 115 -12.41 5.60 -16.27
C ASP A 115 -11.36 6.48 -16.98
N ILE A 116 -11.86 7.51 -17.67
CA ILE A 116 -11.06 8.64 -18.15
C ILE A 116 -11.54 9.93 -17.48
N SER A 117 -10.71 10.96 -17.46
CA SER A 117 -11.12 12.28 -16.97
C SER A 117 -12.23 12.87 -17.84
N VAL A 118 -13.04 13.77 -17.28
CA VAL A 118 -14.07 14.48 -18.07
C VAL A 118 -13.41 15.31 -19.18
N ALA A 119 -12.24 15.89 -18.91
CA ALA A 119 -11.45 16.57 -19.93
C ALA A 119 -11.06 15.66 -21.10
N SER A 120 -10.66 14.41 -20.82
CA SER A 120 -10.34 13.40 -21.84
C SER A 120 -11.55 13.00 -22.68
N ALA A 121 -12.74 12.91 -22.07
CA ALA A 121 -13.98 12.68 -22.82
C ALA A 121 -14.31 13.88 -23.71
N MET A 122 -14.25 15.10 -23.17
CA MET A 122 -14.52 16.33 -23.90
C MET A 122 -13.54 16.56 -25.07
N TYR A 123 -12.26 16.19 -24.90
CA TYR A 123 -11.27 16.25 -25.98
C TYR A 123 -11.67 15.38 -27.18
N GLN A 124 -12.28 14.21 -26.94
CA GLN A 124 -12.67 13.25 -27.97
C GLN A 124 -14.06 13.53 -28.59
N LEU A 125 -14.86 14.40 -27.97
CA LEU A 125 -16.26 14.67 -28.34
C LEU A 125 -16.43 15.05 -29.81
N PRO A 126 -15.69 16.02 -30.38
CA PRO A 126 -15.91 16.45 -31.77
C PRO A 126 -15.71 15.32 -32.77
N ARG A 127 -14.65 14.52 -32.58
CA ARG A 127 -14.36 13.32 -33.37
C ARG A 127 -15.53 12.32 -33.28
N VAL A 128 -15.95 11.94 -32.07
CA VAL A 128 -16.99 10.92 -31.90
C VAL A 128 -18.32 11.38 -32.51
N ALA A 129 -18.71 12.65 -32.32
CA ALA A 129 -19.90 13.22 -32.93
C ALA A 129 -19.87 13.13 -34.46
N ARG A 130 -18.74 13.49 -35.07
CA ARG A 130 -18.52 13.41 -36.53
C ARG A 130 -18.63 11.98 -37.04
N GLU A 131 -17.92 11.02 -36.43
CA GLU A 131 -17.90 9.62 -36.89
C GLU A 131 -19.26 8.92 -36.72
N ARG A 132 -20.06 9.36 -35.75
CA ARG A 132 -21.39 8.79 -35.45
C ARG A 132 -22.54 9.51 -36.15
N ASN A 133 -22.27 10.59 -36.90
CA ASN A 133 -23.28 11.49 -37.45
C ASN A 133 -24.29 11.99 -36.38
N MET A 134 -23.78 12.30 -35.18
CA MET A 134 -24.55 12.85 -34.06
C MET A 134 -24.22 14.32 -33.86
N SER A 135 -25.12 15.09 -33.24
CA SER A 135 -24.77 16.45 -32.81
C SER A 135 -23.79 16.43 -31.64
N GLU A 136 -22.90 17.42 -31.56
CA GLU A 136 -21.99 17.59 -30.41
C GLU A 136 -22.76 17.71 -29.09
N GLU A 137 -23.91 18.38 -29.10
CA GLU A 137 -24.80 18.53 -27.95
C GLU A 137 -25.36 17.18 -27.47
N SER A 138 -25.75 16.29 -28.39
CA SER A 138 -26.20 14.93 -28.04
C SER A 138 -25.09 14.11 -27.40
N VAL A 139 -23.86 14.19 -27.94
CA VAL A 139 -22.70 13.49 -27.37
C VAL A 139 -22.31 14.08 -26.02
N HIS A 140 -22.35 15.41 -25.88
CA HIS A 140 -22.12 16.10 -24.61
C HIS A 140 -23.07 15.61 -23.51
N LEU A 141 -24.37 15.54 -23.80
CA LEU A 141 -25.37 15.02 -22.87
C LEU A 141 -25.09 13.57 -22.46
N LEU A 142 -24.58 12.74 -23.37
CA LEU A 142 -24.18 11.37 -23.04
C LEU A 142 -22.96 11.32 -22.12
N ILE A 143 -21.99 12.21 -22.33
CA ILE A 143 -20.84 12.35 -21.43
C ILE A 143 -21.34 12.78 -20.04
N GLU A 144 -22.19 13.81 -19.94
CA GLU A 144 -22.75 14.27 -18.66
C GLU A 144 -23.54 13.16 -17.94
N GLN A 145 -24.40 12.43 -18.66
CA GLN A 145 -25.20 11.34 -18.10
C GLN A 145 -24.36 10.16 -17.60
N ASN A 146 -23.17 9.94 -18.19
CA ASN A 146 -22.24 8.88 -17.80
C ASN A 146 -21.07 9.39 -16.95
N THR A 147 -21.07 10.67 -16.57
CA THR A 147 -20.07 11.23 -15.66
C THR A 147 -20.39 10.79 -14.23
N GLN A 148 -19.41 10.13 -13.61
CA GLN A 148 -19.42 9.86 -12.19
C GLN A 148 -18.88 11.09 -11.46
N GLU A 149 -19.77 11.72 -10.69
CA GLU A 149 -19.39 12.83 -9.81
C GLU A 149 -18.46 12.37 -8.67
N ARG A 150 -17.82 13.35 -8.01
CA ARG A 150 -17.03 13.09 -6.80
C ARG A 150 -17.90 12.37 -5.77
N GLN A 151 -17.38 11.28 -5.22
CA GLN A 151 -18.14 10.50 -4.25
C GLN A 151 -18.37 11.34 -3.00
N ILE A 152 -19.61 11.35 -2.49
CA ILE A 152 -20.08 12.24 -1.40
C ILE A 152 -19.78 13.73 -1.63
N GLY A 153 -19.59 14.15 -2.90
CA GLY A 153 -19.28 15.52 -3.30
C GLY A 153 -17.82 15.96 -3.10
N ILE A 154 -16.95 15.12 -2.51
CA ILE A 154 -15.58 15.51 -2.13
C ILE A 154 -14.53 14.50 -2.62
N LEU A 155 -14.81 13.20 -2.56
CA LEU A 155 -13.79 12.17 -2.71
C LEU A 155 -13.57 11.77 -4.18
N GLY A 156 -12.29 11.75 -4.58
CA GLY A 156 -11.84 11.35 -5.92
C GLY A 156 -12.17 12.37 -7.00
N GLU A 157 -11.94 11.99 -8.26
CA GLU A 157 -12.17 12.85 -9.43
C GLU A 157 -13.53 12.63 -10.09
N LYS A 158 -14.03 13.68 -10.74
CA LYS A 158 -15.07 13.55 -11.76
C LYS A 158 -14.49 12.77 -12.93
N ARG A 159 -15.17 11.71 -13.35
CA ARG A 159 -14.64 10.77 -14.34
C ARG A 159 -15.73 10.07 -15.11
N VAL A 160 -15.38 9.53 -16.27
CA VAL A 160 -16.33 8.93 -17.21
C VAL A 160 -15.92 7.48 -17.45
N ASN A 161 -16.86 6.56 -17.20
CA ASN A 161 -16.63 5.15 -17.46
C ASN A 161 -16.78 4.87 -18.96
N VAL A 162 -15.69 4.40 -19.58
CA VAL A 162 -15.60 4.33 -21.05
C VAL A 162 -16.52 3.26 -21.62
N LEU A 163 -16.58 2.08 -21.01
CA LEU A 163 -17.45 0.99 -21.46
C LEU A 163 -18.93 1.38 -21.37
N ARG A 164 -19.36 1.96 -20.25
CA ARG A 164 -20.75 2.43 -20.08
C ARG A 164 -21.12 3.53 -21.08
N LEU A 165 -20.23 4.50 -21.30
CA LEU A 165 -20.45 5.55 -22.29
C LEU A 165 -20.57 4.97 -23.71
N ASN A 166 -19.70 4.02 -24.09
CA ASN A 166 -19.76 3.38 -25.40
C ASN A 166 -21.01 2.52 -25.60
N LEU A 167 -21.48 1.83 -24.55
CA LEU A 167 -22.76 1.12 -24.58
C LEU A 167 -23.95 2.09 -24.73
N ALA A 168 -23.93 3.23 -24.02
CA ALA A 168 -24.97 4.26 -24.13
C ALA A 168 -24.99 4.89 -25.53
N LEU A 169 -23.83 5.09 -26.15
CA LEU A 169 -23.72 5.54 -27.53
C LEU A 169 -24.38 4.55 -28.50
N ASP A 170 -24.16 3.24 -28.33
CA ASP A 170 -24.70 2.21 -29.22
C ASP A 170 -26.23 2.06 -29.11
N GLN A 171 -26.83 2.53 -28.02
CA GLN A 171 -28.29 2.52 -27.81
C GLN A 171 -28.99 3.75 -28.42
N GLN A 172 -28.27 4.85 -28.65
CA GLN A 172 -28.83 6.10 -29.17
C GLN A 172 -28.87 6.11 -30.71
N HIS A 173 -30.02 6.49 -31.28
CA HIS A 173 -30.20 6.67 -32.72
C HIS A 173 -30.28 8.15 -33.08
N VAL A 174 -29.70 8.48 -34.24
CA VAL A 174 -29.48 9.82 -34.82
C VAL A 174 -30.59 10.84 -34.50
N GLN A 175 -30.23 11.90 -33.78
CA GLN A 175 -30.88 13.21 -33.88
C GLN A 175 -29.89 14.19 -34.53
N GLY A 176 -30.17 14.57 -35.78
CA GLY A 176 -29.36 15.52 -36.54
C GLY A 176 -29.82 16.95 -36.28
N GLY A 177 -28.92 17.77 -35.75
CA GLY A 177 -29.12 19.21 -35.55
C GLY A 177 -28.80 19.65 -34.12
N GLY A 178 -27.66 20.28 -33.93
CA GLY A 178 -27.25 20.91 -32.67
C GLY A 178 -26.07 21.84 -32.92
N ALA A 179 -25.98 22.91 -32.13
CA ALA A 179 -24.87 23.86 -32.21
C ALA A 179 -23.57 23.21 -31.71
N ALA A 180 -22.41 23.72 -32.16
CA ALA A 180 -21.13 23.32 -31.61
C ALA A 180 -21.10 23.62 -30.10
N VAL A 181 -20.67 22.63 -29.30
CA VAL A 181 -20.57 22.81 -27.85
C VAL A 181 -19.25 23.52 -27.57
N GLN A 182 -19.31 24.67 -26.88
CA GLN A 182 -18.08 25.35 -26.51
C GLN A 182 -17.24 24.46 -25.59
N PRO A 183 -15.90 24.48 -25.72
CA PRO A 183 -15.04 23.72 -24.83
C PRO A 183 -15.30 24.17 -23.39
N VAL A 184 -15.65 23.22 -22.52
CA VAL A 184 -15.83 23.51 -21.09
C VAL A 184 -14.46 23.82 -20.50
N GLN A 185 -14.15 25.11 -20.33
CA GLN A 185 -12.98 25.56 -19.58
C GLN A 185 -13.34 25.58 -18.10
N ALA A 186 -12.78 24.66 -17.33
CA ALA A 186 -12.85 24.74 -15.87
C ALA A 186 -11.88 25.82 -15.37
N PRO A 187 -12.32 26.75 -14.51
CA PRO A 187 -11.44 27.74 -13.92
C PRO A 187 -10.33 27.09 -13.09
N ASP A 188 -9.16 27.73 -13.03
CA ASP A 188 -8.10 27.31 -12.10
C ASP A 188 -8.48 27.74 -10.67
N GLU A 189 -9.08 26.81 -9.92
CA GLU A 189 -9.47 27.02 -8.52
C GLU A 189 -8.40 26.52 -7.53
N ARG A 190 -7.16 26.29 -7.97
CA ARG A 190 -6.13 25.73 -7.10
C ARG A 190 -5.70 26.69 -6.01
N VAL A 191 -5.59 26.17 -4.79
CA VAL A 191 -5.00 26.85 -3.62
C VAL A 191 -3.70 26.13 -3.29
N LEU A 192 -2.57 26.85 -3.35
CA LEU A 192 -1.23 26.28 -3.12
C LEU A 192 -0.93 25.04 -4.00
N GLY A 193 -1.41 25.04 -5.25
CA GLY A 193 -1.13 23.98 -6.23
C GLY A 193 -2.07 22.77 -6.18
N MET A 194 -3.03 22.72 -5.27
CA MET A 194 -4.03 21.65 -5.14
C MET A 194 -5.46 22.17 -5.27
N THR A 195 -6.40 21.30 -5.64
CA THR A 195 -7.82 21.67 -5.69
C THR A 195 -8.43 21.79 -4.28
N THR A 196 -9.58 22.46 -4.16
CA THR A 196 -10.33 22.52 -2.89
C THR A 196 -10.72 21.13 -2.38
N ALA A 197 -11.07 20.21 -3.30
CA ALA A 197 -11.43 18.85 -2.95
C ALA A 197 -10.24 18.06 -2.36
N ASP A 198 -9.02 18.27 -2.87
CA ASP A 198 -7.80 17.66 -2.33
C ASP A 198 -7.53 18.11 -0.89
N TRP A 199 -7.67 19.41 -0.62
CA TRP A 199 -7.52 19.94 0.74
C TRP A 199 -8.56 19.35 1.71
N LEU A 200 -9.81 19.22 1.26
CA LEU A 200 -10.87 18.59 2.05
C LEU A 200 -10.59 17.10 2.27
N PHE A 201 -10.12 16.38 1.26
CA PHE A 201 -9.70 14.99 1.38
C PHE A 201 -8.62 14.82 2.45
N LEU A 202 -7.55 15.62 2.41
CA LEU A 202 -6.47 15.57 3.39
C LEU A 202 -6.97 15.86 4.81
N ALA A 203 -7.85 16.85 4.97
CA ALA A 203 -8.45 17.19 6.26
C ALA A 203 -9.32 16.06 6.82
N ILE A 204 -10.16 15.45 5.97
CA ILE A 204 -11.00 14.30 6.33
C ILE A 204 -10.13 13.11 6.71
N PHE A 205 -9.14 12.77 5.88
CA PHE A 205 -8.20 11.69 6.10
C PHE A 205 -7.50 11.82 7.46
N LEU A 206 -6.84 12.96 7.72
CA LEU A 206 -6.13 13.19 8.98
C LEU A 206 -7.07 13.14 10.19
N THR A 207 -8.27 13.71 10.06
CA THR A 207 -9.26 13.70 11.14
C THR A 207 -9.75 12.28 11.45
N LEU A 208 -10.11 11.51 10.43
CA LEU A 208 -10.54 10.12 10.59
C LEU A 208 -9.42 9.25 11.17
N MET A 209 -8.19 9.42 10.68
CA MET A 209 -7.02 8.71 11.20
C MET A 209 -6.82 8.98 12.69
N VAL A 210 -6.86 10.25 13.13
CA VAL A 210 -6.70 10.62 14.56
C VAL A 210 -7.80 9.99 15.42
N ILE A 211 -9.06 10.11 15.00
CA ILE A 211 -10.21 9.57 15.75
C ILE A 211 -10.11 8.06 15.87
N ALA A 212 -9.88 7.37 14.76
CA ALA A 212 -9.80 5.91 14.72
C ALA A 212 -8.60 5.40 15.55
N ALA A 213 -7.44 6.06 15.47
CA ALA A 213 -6.26 5.74 16.27
C ALA A 213 -6.53 5.87 17.77
N MET A 214 -7.23 6.92 18.22
CA MET A 214 -7.59 7.07 19.63
C MET A 214 -8.52 5.94 20.12
N VAL A 215 -9.49 5.53 19.30
CA VAL A 215 -10.43 4.44 19.63
C VAL A 215 -9.70 3.10 19.72
N ILE A 216 -8.92 2.76 18.69
CA ILE A 216 -8.16 1.50 18.64
C ILE A 216 -7.09 1.47 19.74
N GLY A 217 -6.38 2.57 19.98
CA GLY A 217 -5.39 2.65 21.05
C GLY A 217 -5.98 2.41 22.44
N ARG A 218 -7.19 2.91 22.70
CA ARG A 218 -7.90 2.62 23.95
C ARG A 218 -8.32 1.16 24.03
N LEU A 219 -8.82 0.57 22.93
CA LEU A 219 -9.21 -0.84 22.88
C LEU A 219 -8.01 -1.74 23.19
N LEU A 220 -6.89 -1.54 22.51
CA LEU A 220 -5.65 -2.30 22.71
C LEU A 220 -5.18 -2.20 24.16
N ALA A 221 -5.09 -0.98 24.71
CA ALA A 221 -4.69 -0.79 26.11
C ALA A 221 -5.62 -1.54 27.10
N VAL A 222 -6.94 -1.51 26.89
CA VAL A 222 -7.91 -2.21 27.76
C VAL A 222 -7.74 -3.72 27.69
N VAL A 223 -7.53 -4.26 26.50
CA VAL A 223 -7.36 -5.71 26.28
C VAL A 223 -6.05 -6.22 26.87
N TYR A 224 -4.93 -5.53 26.58
CA TYR A 224 -3.61 -5.97 27.01
C TYR A 224 -3.30 -5.69 28.49
N ASP A 225 -3.90 -4.67 29.12
CA ASP A 225 -3.86 -4.47 30.59
C ASP A 225 -4.88 -5.34 31.34
N GLU A 226 -5.71 -6.11 30.64
CA GLU A 226 -6.80 -6.92 31.21
C GLU A 226 -7.77 -6.13 32.11
N LYS A 227 -8.04 -4.87 31.77
CA LYS A 227 -8.95 -4.04 32.58
C LYS A 227 -10.35 -4.68 32.62
N PRO A 228 -11.00 -4.79 33.79
CA PRO A 228 -12.34 -5.39 33.89
C PRO A 228 -13.34 -4.64 33.00
N GLY A 229 -14.04 -5.35 32.12
CA GLY A 229 -14.99 -4.75 31.20
C GLY A 229 -15.78 -5.78 30.38
N ARG A 230 -16.75 -5.31 29.59
CA ARG A 230 -17.55 -6.16 28.70
C ARG A 230 -16.68 -6.81 27.62
N VAL A 231 -15.79 -6.04 27.01
CA VAL A 231 -14.88 -6.51 25.95
C VAL A 231 -13.95 -7.60 26.47
N THR A 232 -13.24 -7.37 27.59
CA THR A 232 -12.32 -8.35 28.17
C THR A 232 -13.04 -9.60 28.68
N ARG A 233 -14.28 -9.47 29.20
CA ARG A 233 -15.11 -10.63 29.57
C ARG A 233 -15.49 -11.48 28.35
N LEU A 234 -15.87 -10.85 27.25
CA LEU A 234 -16.19 -11.54 26.00
C LEU A 234 -14.94 -12.23 25.43
N MET A 235 -13.81 -11.52 25.36
CA MET A 235 -12.54 -12.08 24.90
C MET A 235 -12.11 -13.28 25.75
N ARG A 236 -12.21 -13.21 27.08
CA ARG A 236 -11.89 -14.33 27.98
C ARG A 236 -12.70 -15.60 27.69
N ARG A 237 -13.96 -15.46 27.24
CA ARG A 237 -14.76 -16.62 26.82
C ARG A 237 -14.15 -17.28 25.58
N PHE A 238 -13.82 -16.48 24.56
CA PHE A 238 -13.18 -16.99 23.34
C PHE A 238 -11.78 -17.54 23.58
N GLU A 239 -10.97 -16.83 24.38
CA GLU A 239 -9.67 -17.29 24.87
C GLU A 239 -9.76 -18.67 25.52
N SER A 240 -10.78 -18.92 26.34
CA SER A 240 -10.93 -20.22 27.03
C SER A 240 -11.13 -21.40 26.09
N TYR A 241 -11.73 -21.20 24.91
CA TYR A 241 -11.87 -22.26 23.90
C TYR A 241 -10.54 -22.61 23.22
N ILE A 242 -9.58 -21.69 23.24
CA ILE A 242 -8.24 -21.88 22.68
C ILE A 242 -7.27 -22.40 23.75
N TYR A 243 -7.27 -21.78 24.93
CA TYR A 243 -6.29 -22.05 25.98
C TYR A 243 -6.52 -23.38 26.69
N ARG A 244 -7.78 -23.79 26.93
CA ARG A 244 -8.08 -25.06 27.62
C ARG A 244 -7.56 -26.28 26.87
N PRO A 245 -7.84 -26.48 25.56
CA PRO A 245 -7.30 -27.64 24.84
C PRO A 245 -5.79 -27.55 24.62
N ALA A 246 -5.23 -26.35 24.47
CA ALA A 246 -3.80 -26.15 24.26
C ALA A 246 -2.98 -26.11 25.57
N ASN A 247 -3.63 -26.27 26.74
CA ASN A 247 -3.04 -26.14 28.07
C ASN A 247 -2.20 -24.86 28.25
N VAL A 248 -2.66 -23.73 27.67
CA VAL A 248 -1.96 -22.44 27.77
C VAL A 248 -2.27 -21.81 29.14
N GLY A 249 -1.27 -21.82 30.01
CA GLY A 249 -1.34 -21.24 31.35
C GLY A 249 -1.21 -19.73 31.40
N GLY A 250 -1.36 -19.17 32.60
CA GLY A 250 -1.15 -17.74 32.90
C GLY A 250 0.29 -17.35 33.23
N GLU A 251 1.24 -18.29 33.11
CA GLU A 251 2.63 -18.11 33.52
C GLU A 251 3.35 -17.07 32.66
N GLY A 252 4.16 -16.24 33.32
CA GLY A 252 5.04 -15.27 32.67
C GLY A 252 6.26 -15.96 32.04
N MET A 253 6.70 -15.44 30.89
CA MET A 253 7.87 -15.90 30.17
C MET A 253 8.99 -14.87 30.29
N SER A 254 10.21 -15.34 30.59
CA SER A 254 11.42 -14.53 30.40
C SER A 254 11.56 -14.13 28.94
N TRP A 255 12.32 -13.07 28.66
CA TRP A 255 12.51 -12.61 27.27
C TRP A 255 13.06 -13.71 26.34
N LYS A 256 13.90 -14.61 26.85
CA LYS A 256 14.46 -15.74 26.08
C LYS A 256 13.37 -16.75 25.71
N MET A 257 12.53 -17.13 26.67
CA MET A 257 11.44 -18.08 26.44
C MET A 257 10.38 -17.47 25.51
N TYR A 258 10.08 -16.18 25.69
CA TYR A 258 9.18 -15.43 24.82
C TYR A 258 9.70 -15.41 23.37
N ALA A 259 10.99 -15.10 23.19
CA ALA A 259 11.64 -15.10 21.87
C ALA A 259 11.63 -16.49 21.23
N PHE A 260 11.94 -17.55 22.00
CA PHE A 260 11.90 -18.92 21.50
C PHE A 260 10.50 -19.34 21.04
N ALA A 261 9.46 -19.08 21.86
CA ALA A 261 8.08 -19.38 21.51
C ALA A 261 7.65 -18.65 20.22
N LEU A 262 8.02 -17.38 20.09
CA LEU A 262 7.75 -16.56 18.91
C LEU A 262 8.44 -17.11 17.66
N LEU A 263 9.73 -17.44 17.74
CA LEU A 263 10.49 -17.96 16.60
C LEU A 263 9.95 -19.32 16.15
N LEU A 264 9.64 -20.21 17.10
CA LEU A 264 9.05 -21.51 16.80
C LEU A 264 7.68 -21.36 16.11
N PHE A 265 6.84 -20.46 16.62
CA PHE A 265 5.53 -20.18 16.03
C PHE A 265 5.63 -19.71 14.57
N ASN A 266 6.51 -18.76 14.29
CA ASN A 266 6.69 -18.24 12.94
C ASN A 266 7.38 -19.25 12.01
N LEU A 267 8.30 -20.08 12.52
CA LEU A 267 8.90 -21.16 11.76
C LEU A 267 7.85 -22.20 11.32
N ILE A 268 6.92 -22.56 12.21
CA ILE A 268 5.80 -23.46 11.86
C ILE A 268 4.92 -22.81 10.77
N GLY A 269 4.62 -21.52 10.91
CA GLY A 269 3.89 -20.75 9.90
C GLY A 269 4.58 -20.76 8.53
N PHE A 270 5.91 -20.56 8.52
CA PHE A 270 6.74 -20.61 7.31
C PHE A 270 6.68 -21.98 6.63
N LEU A 271 6.94 -23.05 7.39
CA LEU A 271 6.92 -24.42 6.86
C LEU A 271 5.53 -24.80 6.33
N PHE A 272 4.48 -24.37 7.02
CA PHE A 272 3.10 -24.57 6.59
C PHE A 272 2.81 -23.85 5.27
N LEU A 273 3.16 -22.56 5.17
CA LEU A 273 2.93 -21.79 3.94
C LEU A 273 3.74 -22.36 2.77
N MET A 274 4.99 -22.73 3.01
CA MET A 274 5.83 -23.38 2.02
C MET A 274 5.19 -24.68 1.49
N ALA A 275 4.65 -25.50 2.38
CA ALA A 275 3.93 -26.72 1.99
C ALA A 275 2.66 -26.43 1.18
N VAL A 276 1.87 -25.41 1.56
CA VAL A 276 0.66 -25.01 0.83
C VAL A 276 1.00 -24.57 -0.59
N ILE A 277 2.03 -23.72 -0.77
CA ILE A 277 2.44 -23.23 -2.09
C ILE A 277 2.97 -24.38 -2.97
N LEU A 278 3.86 -25.21 -2.43
CA LEU A 278 4.47 -26.31 -3.20
C LEU A 278 3.46 -27.41 -3.56
N LEU A 279 2.44 -27.63 -2.74
CA LEU A 279 1.39 -28.62 -2.97
C LEU A 279 0.15 -28.04 -3.66
N GLN A 280 0.16 -26.75 -4.03
CA GLN A 280 -0.96 -26.03 -4.64
C GLN A 280 -1.72 -26.81 -5.73
N PRO A 281 -1.07 -27.53 -6.67
CA PRO A 281 -1.79 -28.25 -7.73
C PRO A 281 -2.75 -29.34 -7.22
N TYR A 282 -2.51 -29.85 -6.01
CA TYR A 282 -3.28 -30.94 -5.39
C TYR A 282 -4.32 -30.46 -4.37
N LEU A 283 -4.33 -29.16 -4.08
CA LEU A 283 -5.23 -28.55 -3.09
C LEU A 283 -6.55 -28.12 -3.76
N PRO A 284 -7.68 -28.10 -3.02
CA PRO A 284 -8.97 -27.68 -3.57
C PRO A 284 -8.99 -26.18 -3.91
N LEU A 285 -10.11 -25.65 -4.39
CA LEU A 285 -10.28 -24.22 -4.73
C LEU A 285 -9.19 -23.69 -5.68
N ASN A 286 -8.91 -24.47 -6.73
CA ASN A 286 -8.05 -24.09 -7.84
C ASN A 286 -8.84 -24.10 -9.17
N PRO A 287 -9.82 -23.21 -9.36
CA PRO A 287 -10.72 -23.25 -10.51
C PRO A 287 -10.01 -23.04 -11.85
N GLN A 288 -8.84 -22.38 -11.84
CA GLN A 288 -8.01 -22.15 -13.02
C GLN A 288 -7.02 -23.29 -13.31
N GLY A 289 -6.90 -24.28 -12.42
CA GLY A 289 -5.94 -25.37 -12.58
C GLY A 289 -4.48 -24.91 -12.56
N LEU A 290 -4.15 -23.89 -11.76
CA LEU A 290 -2.81 -23.31 -11.66
C LEU A 290 -1.78 -24.38 -11.24
N GLY A 291 -0.64 -24.37 -11.93
CA GLY A 291 0.44 -25.34 -11.78
C GLY A 291 1.32 -25.13 -10.53
N PRO A 292 2.42 -25.90 -10.42
CA PRO A 292 3.37 -25.78 -9.32
C PRO A 292 4.15 -24.47 -9.41
N VAL A 293 4.39 -23.85 -8.25
CA VAL A 293 5.26 -22.67 -8.10
C VAL A 293 6.71 -23.15 -7.94
N SER A 294 7.67 -22.46 -8.54
CA SER A 294 9.09 -22.79 -8.38
C SER A 294 9.53 -22.67 -6.91
N ILE A 295 10.55 -23.44 -6.54
CA ILE A 295 10.98 -23.53 -5.13
C ILE A 295 11.54 -22.21 -4.59
N ASP A 296 12.22 -21.44 -5.43
CA ASP A 296 12.81 -20.15 -5.07
C ASP A 296 11.73 -19.07 -4.88
N THR A 297 10.74 -19.01 -5.77
CA THR A 297 9.57 -18.13 -5.62
C THR A 297 8.76 -18.56 -4.39
N ALA A 298 8.49 -19.85 -4.20
CA ALA A 298 7.79 -20.36 -3.03
C ALA A 298 8.52 -20.01 -1.72
N PHE A 299 9.86 -20.16 -1.70
CA PHE A 299 10.69 -19.79 -0.55
C PHE A 299 10.58 -18.29 -0.26
N ASN A 300 10.74 -17.45 -1.29
CA ASN A 300 10.64 -16.00 -1.15
C ASN A 300 9.27 -15.59 -0.61
N VAL A 301 8.19 -16.09 -1.19
CA VAL A 301 6.81 -15.77 -0.76
C VAL A 301 6.53 -16.26 0.66
N ALA A 302 6.96 -17.47 1.02
CA ALA A 302 6.78 -17.98 2.36
C ALA A 302 7.52 -17.14 3.42
N VAL A 303 8.76 -16.73 3.13
CA VAL A 303 9.51 -15.79 3.98
C VAL A 303 8.81 -14.44 4.04
N SER A 304 8.40 -13.93 2.88
CA SER A 304 7.80 -12.61 2.71
C SER A 304 6.56 -12.42 3.57
N PHE A 305 5.62 -13.37 3.53
CA PHE A 305 4.38 -13.30 4.31
C PHE A 305 4.60 -13.58 5.81
N THR A 306 5.55 -14.46 6.17
CA THR A 306 5.86 -14.71 7.60
C THR A 306 6.62 -13.57 8.26
N THR A 307 7.38 -12.81 7.49
CA THR A 307 8.10 -11.62 7.95
C THR A 307 7.24 -10.35 7.96
N ASN A 308 5.95 -10.46 7.59
CA ASN A 308 5.03 -9.31 7.46
C ASN A 308 5.49 -8.29 6.41
N THR A 309 6.22 -8.75 5.40
CA THR A 309 6.73 -7.91 4.31
C THR A 309 5.80 -7.99 3.11
N ASN A 310 5.36 -9.20 2.76
CA ASN A 310 4.54 -9.48 1.58
C ASN A 310 5.06 -8.87 0.27
N TRP A 311 6.38 -8.83 0.10
CA TRP A 311 7.03 -8.79 -1.20
C TRP A 311 6.46 -9.87 -2.14
N GLN A 312 6.17 -9.50 -3.38
CA GLN A 312 5.55 -10.36 -4.39
C GLN A 312 6.38 -10.32 -5.68
N PRO A 313 7.21 -11.34 -5.95
CA PRO A 313 7.87 -11.49 -7.25
C PRO A 313 6.92 -12.08 -8.31
N TYR A 314 5.64 -12.31 -8.01
CA TYR A 314 4.70 -13.03 -8.86
C TYR A 314 3.44 -12.20 -9.16
N ALA A 315 2.72 -12.57 -10.21
CA ALA A 315 1.38 -12.07 -10.49
C ALA A 315 0.32 -12.98 -9.86
N GLY A 316 -0.48 -12.46 -8.93
CA GLY A 316 -1.36 -13.27 -8.09
C GLY A 316 -2.45 -14.01 -8.85
N GLU A 317 -3.04 -13.39 -9.89
CA GLU A 317 -4.09 -13.96 -10.74
C GLU A 317 -3.64 -15.18 -11.56
N THR A 318 -2.34 -15.29 -11.86
CA THR A 318 -1.78 -16.38 -12.68
C THR A 318 -0.93 -17.39 -11.90
N THR A 319 -0.50 -17.05 -10.68
CA THR A 319 0.43 -17.88 -9.91
C THR A 319 -0.21 -18.55 -8.70
N MET A 320 -1.12 -17.87 -7.99
CA MET A 320 -1.64 -18.35 -6.69
C MET A 320 -3.10 -18.78 -6.78
N SER A 321 -3.41 -20.01 -6.33
CA SER A 321 -4.79 -20.51 -6.27
C SER A 321 -5.59 -19.83 -5.16
N TYR A 322 -6.93 -19.95 -5.20
CA TYR A 322 -7.77 -19.38 -4.13
C TYR A 322 -7.47 -20.02 -2.78
N PHE A 323 -7.17 -21.32 -2.76
CA PHE A 323 -6.75 -21.98 -1.53
C PHE A 323 -5.45 -21.43 -0.97
N THR A 324 -4.44 -21.20 -1.81
CA THR A 324 -3.16 -20.62 -1.37
C THR A 324 -3.36 -19.22 -0.82
N GLN A 325 -4.15 -18.38 -1.50
CA GLN A 325 -4.50 -17.03 -1.05
C GLN A 325 -5.27 -17.04 0.30
N MET A 326 -6.29 -17.89 0.45
CA MET A 326 -7.12 -17.97 1.66
C MET A 326 -6.44 -18.65 2.85
N ILE A 327 -5.83 -19.81 2.64
CA ILE A 327 -5.34 -20.69 3.71
C ILE A 327 -3.87 -20.45 3.99
N GLY A 328 -3.09 -20.08 2.98
CA GLY A 328 -1.68 -19.73 3.14
C GLY A 328 -1.52 -18.26 3.50
N LEU A 329 -1.72 -17.39 2.50
CA LEU A 329 -1.35 -15.98 2.54
C LEU A 329 -2.17 -15.18 3.57
N THR A 330 -3.50 -15.30 3.54
CA THR A 330 -4.40 -14.64 4.49
C THR A 330 -4.16 -15.08 5.93
N VAL A 331 -3.82 -16.36 6.17
CA VAL A 331 -3.46 -16.84 7.52
C VAL A 331 -2.21 -16.12 8.00
N GLN A 332 -1.16 -16.06 7.17
CA GLN A 332 0.05 -15.36 7.56
C GLN A 332 -0.20 -13.87 7.82
N ASN A 333 -1.02 -13.19 7.01
CA ASN A 333 -1.38 -11.78 7.23
C ASN A 333 -1.92 -11.48 8.65
N PHE A 334 -2.65 -12.43 9.26
CA PHE A 334 -3.08 -12.30 10.65
C PHE A 334 -1.94 -12.59 11.64
N LEU A 335 -1.18 -13.65 11.42
CA LEU A 335 -0.22 -14.18 12.38
C LEU A 335 1.08 -13.37 12.44
N SER A 336 1.53 -12.83 11.31
CA SER A 336 2.68 -11.93 11.20
C SER A 336 2.40 -10.59 11.90
N ALA A 337 1.20 -10.02 11.68
CA ALA A 337 0.73 -8.81 12.36
C ALA A 337 0.55 -9.05 13.87
N ALA A 338 -0.03 -10.19 14.26
CA ALA A 338 -0.19 -10.58 15.66
C ALA A 338 1.16 -10.78 16.37
N THR A 339 2.16 -11.29 15.66
CA THR A 339 3.54 -11.39 16.15
C THR A 339 4.11 -10.00 16.43
N GLY A 340 3.95 -9.05 15.50
CA GLY A 340 4.39 -7.67 15.69
C GLY A 340 3.75 -7.00 16.91
N LEU A 341 2.42 -7.15 17.08
CA LEU A 341 1.71 -6.67 18.27
C LEU A 341 2.22 -7.31 19.56
N SER A 342 2.55 -8.61 19.53
CA SER A 342 3.08 -9.31 20.71
C SER A 342 4.43 -8.72 21.15
N VAL A 343 5.32 -8.43 20.20
CA VAL A 343 6.66 -7.85 20.48
C VAL A 343 6.55 -6.46 21.13
N ILE A 344 5.71 -5.57 20.58
CA ILE A 344 5.54 -4.25 21.18
C ILE A 344 4.93 -4.35 22.58
N MET A 345 3.96 -5.25 22.81
CA MET A 345 3.37 -5.40 24.14
C MET A 345 4.39 -5.90 25.17
N ALA A 346 5.28 -6.81 24.77
CA ALA A 346 6.41 -7.24 25.60
C ALA A 346 7.36 -6.08 25.91
N LEU A 347 7.69 -5.23 24.92
CA LEU A 347 8.54 -4.04 25.13
C LEU A 347 7.90 -3.01 26.06
N ILE A 348 6.61 -2.70 25.88
CA ILE A 348 5.86 -1.78 26.74
C ILE A 348 5.85 -2.29 28.18
N ARG A 349 5.63 -3.60 28.39
CA ARG A 349 5.72 -4.22 29.72
C ARG A 349 7.11 -4.12 30.31
N GLY A 350 8.15 -4.39 29.52
CA GLY A 350 9.55 -4.26 29.96
C GLY A 350 9.91 -2.84 30.41
N ILE A 351 9.40 -1.81 29.73
CA ILE A 351 9.59 -0.40 30.13
C ILE A 351 8.83 -0.08 31.43
N ARG A 352 7.57 -0.55 31.54
CA ARG A 352 6.65 -0.21 32.64
C ARG A 352 6.98 -0.91 33.97
N GLN A 353 7.35 -2.19 33.92
CA GLN A 353 7.54 -3.01 35.12
C GLN A 353 8.63 -2.47 36.04
N LYS A 354 8.57 -2.78 37.33
CA LYS A 354 9.51 -2.28 38.35
C LYS A 354 10.25 -3.44 39.01
N ALA A 355 11.24 -4.01 38.31
CA ALA A 355 11.96 -5.23 38.68
C ALA A 355 11.10 -6.50 38.60
N ALA A 356 10.78 -6.90 37.36
CA ALA A 356 10.14 -8.17 37.06
C ALA A 356 10.98 -8.98 36.06
N ASP A 357 10.92 -10.31 36.19
CA ASP A 357 11.75 -11.25 35.42
C ASP A 357 11.04 -11.85 34.19
N ASP A 358 9.80 -11.42 33.92
CA ASP A 358 8.96 -11.87 32.80
C ASP A 358 8.35 -10.72 31.99
N LEU A 359 8.03 -11.00 30.72
CA LEU A 359 7.41 -10.05 29.78
C LEU A 359 5.93 -10.36 29.48
N GLY A 360 5.27 -11.15 30.33
CA GLY A 360 3.98 -11.76 30.04
C GLY A 360 4.11 -13.06 29.23
N ASN A 361 3.13 -13.39 28.39
CA ASN A 361 3.04 -14.70 27.73
C ASN A 361 2.73 -14.55 26.24
N PHE A 362 3.64 -15.04 25.38
CA PHE A 362 3.53 -14.92 23.93
C PHE A 362 2.23 -15.52 23.37
N TRP A 363 1.85 -16.72 23.83
CA TRP A 363 0.65 -17.41 23.35
C TRP A 363 -0.62 -16.63 23.66
N ARG A 364 -0.65 -15.93 24.81
CA ARG A 364 -1.77 -15.06 25.17
C ARG A 364 -1.81 -13.82 24.29
N ASP A 365 -0.65 -13.19 24.07
CA ASP A 365 -0.56 -11.96 23.30
C ASP A 365 -0.92 -12.16 21.81
N VAL A 366 -0.40 -13.22 21.18
CA VAL A 366 -0.68 -13.53 19.77
C VAL A 366 -2.15 -13.92 19.55
N THR A 367 -2.73 -14.64 20.52
CA THR A 367 -4.16 -15.00 20.49
C THR A 367 -5.03 -13.75 20.60
N ARG A 368 -4.72 -12.85 21.54
CA ARG A 368 -5.45 -11.59 21.73
C ARG A 368 -5.39 -10.69 20.50
N ALA A 369 -4.19 -10.52 19.93
CA ALA A 369 -4.02 -9.79 18.69
C ALA A 369 -4.92 -10.36 17.59
N THR A 370 -4.88 -11.67 17.36
CA THR A 370 -5.70 -12.33 16.34
C THR A 370 -7.20 -12.11 16.59
N LEU A 371 -7.67 -12.23 17.84
CA LEU A 371 -9.07 -12.02 18.20
C LEU A 371 -9.53 -10.56 18.10
N ILE A 372 -8.61 -9.59 18.14
CA ILE A 372 -8.90 -8.16 17.88
C ILE A 372 -8.97 -7.91 16.37
N LEU A 373 -8.03 -8.45 15.60
CA LEU A 373 -7.93 -8.23 14.15
C LEU A 373 -9.12 -8.83 13.40
N LEU A 374 -9.58 -10.03 13.78
CA LEU A 374 -10.67 -10.76 13.11
C LEU A 374 -11.97 -9.95 12.93
N PRO A 375 -12.60 -9.41 14.00
CA PRO A 375 -13.86 -8.68 13.85
C PRO A 375 -13.70 -7.36 13.10
N ILE A 376 -12.56 -6.67 13.25
CA ILE A 376 -12.29 -5.42 12.54
C ILE A 376 -12.12 -5.71 11.05
N SER A 377 -11.35 -6.75 10.70
CA SER A 377 -11.14 -7.16 9.31
C SER A 377 -12.45 -7.63 8.66
N PHE A 378 -13.32 -8.31 9.41
CA PHE A 378 -14.64 -8.72 8.89
C PHE A 378 -15.52 -7.52 8.52
N ILE A 379 -15.60 -6.51 9.39
CA ILE A 379 -16.36 -5.30 9.12
C ILE A 379 -15.75 -4.54 7.93
N LEU A 380 -14.43 -4.38 7.93
CA LEU A 380 -13.71 -3.70 6.86
C LEU A 380 -13.94 -4.40 5.51
N ALA A 381 -13.82 -5.73 5.44
CA ALA A 381 -14.05 -6.49 4.22
C ALA A 381 -15.48 -6.28 3.66
N LEU A 382 -16.50 -6.27 4.52
CA LEU A 382 -17.87 -6.00 4.07
C LEU A 382 -18.06 -4.57 3.57
N ILE A 383 -17.38 -3.58 4.16
CA ILE A 383 -17.40 -2.21 3.64
C ILE A 383 -16.75 -2.16 2.26
N LEU A 384 -15.60 -2.81 2.06
CA LEU A 384 -14.93 -2.88 0.76
C LEU A 384 -15.80 -3.56 -0.29
N VAL A 385 -16.42 -4.70 0.03
CA VAL A 385 -17.37 -5.38 -0.88
C VAL A 385 -18.55 -4.48 -1.23
N SER A 386 -19.12 -3.75 -0.25
CA SER A 386 -20.25 -2.85 -0.52
C SER A 386 -19.94 -1.79 -1.58
N GLN A 387 -18.66 -1.48 -1.79
CA GLN A 387 -18.18 -0.50 -2.76
C GLN A 387 -17.66 -1.12 -4.06
N GLY A 388 -17.57 -2.45 -4.18
CA GLY A 388 -17.18 -3.11 -5.43
C GLY A 388 -16.06 -4.15 -5.32
N SER A 389 -15.38 -4.28 -4.16
CA SER A 389 -14.32 -5.27 -4.03
C SER A 389 -14.90 -6.68 -4.12
N VAL A 390 -14.22 -7.58 -4.83
CA VAL A 390 -14.79 -8.91 -5.09
C VAL A 390 -14.63 -9.84 -3.89
N GLN A 391 -15.61 -10.73 -3.70
CA GLN A 391 -15.55 -11.78 -2.68
C GLN A 391 -16.42 -12.96 -3.11
N THR A 392 -15.83 -13.84 -3.92
CA THR A 392 -16.50 -15.05 -4.43
C THR A 392 -15.53 -16.24 -4.44
N LEU A 393 -16.09 -17.45 -4.45
CA LEU A 393 -15.33 -18.69 -4.69
C LEU A 393 -15.55 -19.22 -6.11
N ASP A 394 -16.40 -18.56 -6.90
CA ASP A 394 -16.59 -18.88 -8.31
C ASP A 394 -15.32 -18.55 -9.10
N GLY A 395 -15.09 -19.32 -10.16
CA GLY A 395 -13.95 -19.11 -11.05
C GLY A 395 -13.99 -17.79 -11.82
N PRO A 396 -13.01 -17.58 -12.72
CA PRO A 396 -12.98 -16.41 -13.58
C PRO A 396 -14.27 -16.25 -14.39
N MET A 397 -14.64 -15.00 -14.66
CA MET A 397 -15.80 -14.64 -15.46
C MET A 397 -15.37 -14.40 -16.91
N SER A 398 -16.13 -14.92 -17.87
CA SER A 398 -15.93 -14.62 -19.29
C SER A 398 -16.80 -13.43 -19.69
N ALA A 399 -16.19 -12.42 -20.31
CA ALA A 399 -16.88 -11.23 -20.83
C ALA A 399 -16.66 -11.10 -22.34
N HIS A 400 -17.75 -10.95 -23.09
CA HIS A 400 -17.69 -10.66 -24.53
C HIS A 400 -17.33 -9.20 -24.75
N LEU A 401 -16.22 -8.94 -25.44
CA LEU A 401 -15.77 -7.57 -25.70
C LEU A 401 -16.76 -6.85 -26.63
N LEU A 402 -17.05 -5.59 -26.31
CA LEU A 402 -17.91 -4.76 -27.15
C LEU A 402 -17.25 -4.50 -28.52
N GLN A 403 -15.93 -4.27 -28.51
CA GLN A 403 -15.10 -4.21 -29.70
C GLN A 403 -14.10 -5.39 -29.69
N PRO A 404 -14.22 -6.37 -30.61
CA PRO A 404 -13.21 -7.42 -30.76
C PRO A 404 -11.83 -6.85 -31.11
N LEU A 405 -10.79 -7.44 -30.54
CA LEU A 405 -9.40 -7.06 -30.76
C LEU A 405 -8.70 -8.04 -31.67
N ILE A 406 -7.50 -7.68 -32.11
CA ILE A 406 -6.55 -8.58 -32.75
C ILE A 406 -5.31 -8.62 -31.87
N ASP A 407 -4.88 -9.82 -31.45
CA ASP A 407 -3.66 -10.00 -30.68
C ASP A 407 -2.40 -9.76 -31.53
N ALA A 408 -1.23 -9.74 -30.89
CA ALA A 408 0.04 -9.58 -31.60
C ALA A 408 0.34 -10.70 -32.64
N ALA A 409 -0.36 -11.84 -32.56
CA ALA A 409 -0.24 -12.96 -33.48
C ALA A 409 -1.30 -12.94 -34.61
N GLY A 410 -2.17 -11.93 -34.65
CA GLY A 410 -3.22 -11.79 -35.66
C GLY A 410 -4.53 -12.51 -35.34
N ASN A 411 -4.69 -13.08 -34.15
CA ASN A 411 -5.91 -13.79 -33.77
C ASN A 411 -6.97 -12.83 -33.20
N PRO A 412 -8.25 -13.01 -33.54
CA PRO A 412 -9.32 -12.21 -32.97
C PRO A 412 -9.55 -12.59 -31.50
N ILE A 413 -9.58 -11.59 -30.62
CA ILE A 413 -10.02 -11.72 -29.23
C ILE A 413 -11.40 -11.10 -29.12
N SER A 414 -12.42 -11.93 -28.91
CA SER A 414 -13.80 -11.50 -28.69
C SER A 414 -14.29 -11.75 -27.26
N VAL A 415 -13.53 -12.50 -26.47
CA VAL A 415 -13.85 -12.84 -25.08
C VAL A 415 -12.64 -12.60 -24.21
N GLN A 416 -12.83 -11.85 -23.13
CA GLN A 416 -11.84 -11.63 -22.09
C GLN A 416 -12.17 -12.44 -20.85
N THR A 417 -11.14 -13.02 -20.23
CA THR A 417 -11.23 -13.65 -18.91
C THR A 417 -10.97 -12.61 -17.83
N ILE A 418 -11.87 -12.51 -16.85
CA ILE A 418 -11.77 -11.60 -15.72
C ILE A 418 -11.58 -12.43 -14.44
N PRO A 419 -10.38 -12.40 -13.82
CA PRO A 419 -10.13 -13.16 -12.60
C PRO A 419 -10.92 -12.59 -11.43
N ARG A 420 -11.42 -13.48 -10.59
CA ARG A 420 -12.15 -13.15 -9.35
C ARG A 420 -11.53 -13.91 -8.18
N GLY A 421 -12.15 -13.84 -7.01
CA GLY A 421 -11.75 -14.65 -5.87
C GLY A 421 -12.20 -14.03 -4.54
N PRO A 422 -11.74 -14.60 -3.41
CA PRO A 422 -12.03 -14.12 -2.06
C PRO A 422 -11.16 -12.91 -1.67
N VAL A 423 -11.18 -11.87 -2.50
CA VAL A 423 -10.24 -10.73 -2.46
C VAL A 423 -10.46 -9.85 -1.23
N ALA A 424 -11.69 -9.36 -1.01
CA ALA A 424 -11.96 -8.38 0.05
C ALA A 424 -11.57 -8.87 1.46
N SER A 425 -11.69 -10.16 1.72
CA SER A 425 -11.28 -10.76 2.99
C SER A 425 -9.76 -10.65 3.22
N GLN A 426 -8.96 -10.86 2.17
CA GLN A 426 -7.51 -10.69 2.21
C GLN A 426 -7.13 -9.21 2.24
N GLU A 427 -7.81 -8.38 1.46
CA GLU A 427 -7.63 -6.92 1.42
C GLU A 427 -7.75 -6.28 2.80
N ALA A 428 -8.80 -6.61 3.53
CA ALA A 428 -9.04 -6.03 4.84
C ALA A 428 -7.89 -6.31 5.84
N ILE A 429 -7.42 -7.56 5.92
CA ILE A 429 -6.32 -7.88 6.84
C ILE A 429 -4.96 -7.43 6.31
N LYS A 430 -4.74 -7.41 4.99
CA LYS A 430 -3.46 -6.94 4.45
C LYS A 430 -3.22 -5.48 4.81
N LEU A 431 -4.28 -4.65 4.83
CA LEU A 431 -4.20 -3.24 5.20
C LEU A 431 -4.13 -3.06 6.72
N LEU A 432 -5.08 -3.66 7.45
CA LEU A 432 -5.16 -3.52 8.91
C LEU A 432 -3.92 -4.05 9.64
N GLY A 433 -3.36 -5.15 9.14
CA GLY A 433 -2.14 -5.77 9.69
C GLY A 433 -0.84 -5.19 9.14
N THR A 434 -0.91 -4.15 8.29
CA THR A 434 0.22 -3.57 7.55
C THR A 434 1.09 -4.65 6.90
N ASN A 435 0.45 -5.54 6.14
CA ASN A 435 1.11 -6.62 5.42
C ASN A 435 1.33 -6.27 3.95
N GLY A 436 0.30 -5.71 3.28
CA GLY A 436 0.38 -5.20 1.90
C GLY A 436 0.43 -6.21 0.76
N GLY A 437 0.37 -7.52 1.00
CA GLY A 437 0.33 -8.53 -0.07
C GLY A 437 -1.02 -8.52 -0.80
N GLY A 438 -1.02 -8.02 -2.03
CA GLY A 438 -2.19 -7.96 -2.90
C GLY A 438 -2.71 -9.34 -3.32
N PHE A 439 -3.96 -9.39 -3.76
CA PHE A 439 -4.50 -10.61 -4.38
C PHE A 439 -4.07 -10.70 -5.84
N PHE A 440 -4.01 -9.56 -6.52
CA PHE A 440 -3.57 -9.37 -7.90
C PHE A 440 -2.19 -8.71 -7.96
N ASN A 441 -1.53 -8.82 -9.11
CA ASN A 441 -0.21 -8.23 -9.36
C ASN A 441 -0.17 -6.73 -9.04
N THR A 442 -1.19 -5.99 -9.47
CA THR A 442 -1.29 -4.54 -9.27
C THR A 442 -1.90 -4.13 -7.94
N ASN A 443 -2.12 -5.08 -7.02
CA ASN A 443 -2.41 -4.81 -5.60
C ASN A 443 -3.58 -3.83 -5.42
N SER A 444 -3.51 -2.86 -4.50
CA SER A 444 -4.53 -1.83 -4.29
C SER A 444 -4.72 -0.86 -5.47
N ALA A 445 -3.95 -0.97 -6.56
CA ALA A 445 -4.27 -0.29 -7.82
C ALA A 445 -5.30 -1.08 -8.64
N HIS A 446 -5.46 -2.38 -8.38
CA HIS A 446 -6.43 -3.20 -9.07
C HIS A 446 -7.87 -2.78 -8.69
N PRO A 447 -8.77 -2.56 -9.65
CA PRO A 447 -10.14 -2.11 -9.37
C PRO A 447 -10.95 -3.04 -8.46
N PHE A 448 -10.66 -4.35 -8.46
CA PHE A 448 -11.30 -5.31 -7.55
C PHE A 448 -10.74 -5.36 -6.13
N GLU A 449 -9.56 -4.76 -5.88
CA GLU A 449 -9.04 -4.59 -4.52
C GLU A 449 -9.55 -3.27 -3.96
N ASN A 450 -9.40 -2.17 -4.73
CA ASN A 450 -9.76 -0.82 -4.32
C ASN A 450 -10.62 -0.12 -5.39
N PRO A 451 -11.95 -0.31 -5.40
CA PRO A 451 -12.85 0.09 -6.49
C PRO A 451 -13.19 1.58 -6.55
N THR A 452 -13.15 2.30 -5.43
CA THR A 452 -13.74 3.65 -5.31
C THR A 452 -12.84 4.63 -4.55
N PRO A 453 -13.05 5.95 -4.71
CA PRO A 453 -12.39 6.94 -3.86
C PRO A 453 -12.62 6.73 -2.35
N LEU A 454 -13.82 6.28 -1.96
CA LEU A 454 -14.14 5.99 -0.56
C LEU A 454 -13.39 4.77 -0.04
N THR A 455 -13.29 3.68 -0.80
CA THR A 455 -12.45 2.54 -0.40
C THR A 455 -11.01 2.99 -0.23
N ASN A 456 -10.47 3.77 -1.16
CA ASN A 456 -9.11 4.28 -1.06
C ASN A 456 -8.87 5.07 0.24
N LEU A 457 -9.77 5.99 0.62
CA LEU A 457 -9.69 6.69 1.89
C LEU A 457 -9.71 5.73 3.09
N ILE A 458 -10.60 4.73 3.06
CA ILE A 458 -10.72 3.72 4.12
C ILE A 458 -9.47 2.85 4.21
N GLU A 459 -8.87 2.47 3.08
CA GLU A 459 -7.63 1.69 3.03
C GLU A 459 -6.47 2.47 3.66
N ILE A 460 -6.29 3.74 3.28
CA ILE A 460 -5.26 4.63 3.85
C ILE A 460 -5.44 4.74 5.37
N VAL A 461 -6.67 4.97 5.85
CA VAL A 461 -6.95 5.02 7.29
C VAL A 461 -6.67 3.68 7.97
N SER A 462 -7.02 2.57 7.33
CA SER A 462 -6.85 1.21 7.87
C SER A 462 -5.38 0.84 8.06
N ILE A 463 -4.49 1.29 7.18
CA ILE A 463 -3.05 1.12 7.30
C ILE A 463 -2.53 1.79 8.59
N LEU A 464 -2.98 3.00 8.91
CA LEU A 464 -2.45 3.79 10.03
C LEU A 464 -3.14 3.56 11.37
N VAL A 465 -4.34 2.97 11.38
CA VAL A 465 -5.19 2.96 12.59
C VAL A 465 -4.54 2.24 13.77
N ILE A 466 -3.92 1.08 13.54
CA ILE A 466 -3.21 0.33 14.59
C ILE A 466 -1.86 0.99 14.92
N PRO A 467 -0.97 1.28 13.95
CA PRO A 467 0.29 1.98 14.19
C PRO A 467 0.15 3.28 15.00
N ALA A 468 -0.73 4.19 14.57
CA ALA A 468 -1.02 5.42 15.29
C ALA A 468 -1.70 5.14 16.64
N GLY A 469 -2.60 4.16 16.70
CA GLY A 469 -3.28 3.74 17.93
C GLY A 469 -2.32 3.19 18.99
N LEU A 470 -1.22 2.56 18.59
CA LEU A 470 -0.20 2.03 19.51
C LEU A 470 0.50 3.15 20.29
N CYS A 471 0.59 4.38 19.76
CA CYS A 471 1.11 5.54 20.48
C CYS A 471 0.24 5.85 21.71
N PHE A 472 -1.08 5.86 21.54
CA PHE A 472 -2.04 6.06 22.63
C PHE A 472 -2.09 4.86 23.58
N THR A 473 -1.93 3.64 23.04
CA THR A 473 -1.78 2.42 23.85
C THR A 473 -0.60 2.53 24.79
N PHE A 474 0.57 2.91 24.26
CA PHE A 474 1.79 3.12 25.03
C PHE A 474 1.58 4.13 26.15
N GLY A 475 1.11 5.33 25.83
CA GLY A 475 0.85 6.38 26.84
C GLY A 475 -0.12 5.93 27.94
N SER A 476 -1.15 5.16 27.59
CA SER A 476 -2.09 4.60 28.56
C SER A 476 -1.47 3.52 29.45
N MET A 477 -0.67 2.60 28.87
CA MET A 477 -0.11 1.46 29.60
C MET A 477 1.05 1.88 30.51
N VAL A 478 1.86 2.86 30.11
CA VAL A 478 2.95 3.40 30.97
C VAL A 478 2.43 4.37 32.04
N GLY A 479 1.18 4.81 31.94
CA GLY A 479 0.53 5.68 32.92
C GLY A 479 0.72 7.19 32.70
N ASP A 480 1.34 7.61 31.58
CA ASP A 480 1.46 9.01 31.19
C ASP A 480 1.06 9.21 29.72
N LYS A 481 -0.16 9.73 29.51
CA LYS A 481 -0.71 9.98 28.17
C LYS A 481 0.11 10.97 27.34
N ARG A 482 0.86 11.87 27.99
CA ARG A 482 1.66 12.89 27.30
C ARG A 482 2.80 12.24 26.51
N GLN A 483 3.32 11.10 26.98
CA GLN A 483 4.35 10.35 26.28
C GLN A 483 3.81 9.77 24.96
N GLY A 484 2.63 9.16 25.01
CA GLY A 484 1.95 8.67 23.80
C GLY A 484 1.66 9.79 22.80
N PHE A 485 1.23 10.95 23.29
CA PHE A 485 0.99 12.13 22.43
C PHE A 485 2.29 12.69 21.83
N ALA A 486 3.38 12.73 22.59
CA ALA A 486 4.67 13.21 22.09
C ALA A 486 5.21 12.32 20.95
N LEU A 487 5.09 10.99 21.08
CA LEU A 487 5.44 10.06 20.01
C LEU A 487 4.56 10.26 18.78
N PHE A 488 3.25 10.34 18.98
CA PHE A 488 2.28 10.59 17.91
C PHE A 488 2.60 11.90 17.16
N ALA A 489 2.87 12.99 17.90
CA ALA A 489 3.20 14.28 17.32
C ALA A 489 4.51 14.25 16.52
N ALA A 490 5.56 13.57 17.03
CA ALA A 490 6.82 13.42 16.31
C ALA A 490 6.63 12.71 14.96
N MET A 491 5.89 11.59 14.97
CA MET A 491 5.59 10.83 13.76
C MET A 491 4.72 11.63 12.79
N LEU A 492 3.68 12.30 13.29
CA LEU A 492 2.78 13.09 12.45
C LEU A 492 3.50 14.25 11.74
N VAL A 493 4.44 14.93 12.41
CA VAL A 493 5.21 16.01 11.79
C VAL A 493 6.07 15.50 10.64
N ILE A 494 6.76 14.37 10.82
CA ILE A 494 7.56 13.76 9.75
C ILE A 494 6.65 13.30 8.61
N PHE A 495 5.55 12.61 8.93
CA PHE A 495 4.57 12.14 7.95
C PHE A 495 4.03 13.27 7.07
N ILE A 496 3.58 14.38 7.67
CA ILE A 496 3.05 15.54 6.93
C ILE A 496 4.12 16.17 6.03
N ALA A 497 5.37 16.26 6.50
CA ALA A 497 6.46 16.83 5.71
C ALA A 497 6.72 16.02 4.43
N PHE A 498 6.80 14.70 4.54
CA PHE A 498 7.03 13.83 3.38
C PHE A 498 5.79 13.67 2.48
N LEU A 499 4.59 13.74 3.06
CA LEU A 499 3.35 13.84 2.28
C LEU A 499 3.32 15.12 1.44
N GLY A 500 3.66 16.26 2.03
CA GLY A 500 3.79 17.53 1.32
C GLY A 500 4.83 17.48 0.20
N LEU A 501 5.99 16.85 0.46
CA LEU A 501 7.03 16.67 -0.56
C LEU A 501 6.54 15.82 -1.75
N ALA A 502 5.88 14.69 -1.49
CA ALA A 502 5.36 13.82 -2.55
C ALA A 502 4.28 14.53 -3.39
N ILE A 503 3.34 15.20 -2.73
CA ILE A 503 2.28 15.97 -3.40
C ILE A 503 2.87 17.09 -4.25
N TRP A 504 3.82 17.85 -3.71
CA TRP A 504 4.44 18.96 -4.45
C TRP A 504 5.19 18.45 -5.68
N ALA A 505 5.94 17.36 -5.54
CA ALA A 505 6.71 16.78 -6.64
C ALA A 505 5.80 16.18 -7.73
N GLU A 506 4.82 15.35 -7.35
CA GLU A 506 3.89 14.75 -8.33
C GLU A 506 2.95 15.78 -8.97
N GLY A 507 2.55 16.81 -8.22
CA GLY A 507 1.75 17.93 -8.73
C GLY A 507 2.49 18.78 -9.77
N GLY A 508 3.83 18.79 -9.75
CA GLY A 508 4.68 19.43 -10.75
C GLY A 508 4.68 18.73 -12.12
N GLY A 509 4.28 17.45 -12.17
CA GLY A 509 4.19 16.68 -13.41
C GLY A 509 5.55 16.35 -14.04
N ASN A 510 5.52 15.98 -15.32
CA ASN A 510 6.70 15.66 -16.13
C ASN A 510 6.95 16.75 -17.19
N THR A 511 8.06 17.46 -17.08
CA THR A 511 8.41 18.57 -17.98
C THR A 511 8.58 18.16 -19.44
N THR A 512 8.97 16.90 -19.72
CA THR A 512 9.05 16.36 -21.08
C THR A 512 7.67 16.29 -21.71
N LEU A 513 6.66 15.82 -20.98
CA LEU A 513 5.29 15.70 -21.49
C LEU A 513 4.66 17.07 -21.74
N SER A 514 4.92 18.05 -20.87
CA SER A 514 4.46 19.43 -21.08
C SER A 514 5.00 20.04 -22.39
N ARG A 515 6.26 19.73 -22.75
CA ARG A 515 6.84 20.20 -24.04
C ARG A 515 6.22 19.53 -25.27
N MET A 516 5.56 18.39 -25.10
CA MET A 516 4.86 17.65 -26.15
C MET A 516 3.40 18.10 -26.31
N GLY A 517 2.94 19.12 -25.57
CA GLY A 517 1.56 19.63 -25.64
C GLY A 517 0.57 18.93 -24.70
N VAL A 518 1.06 18.11 -23.77
CA VAL A 518 0.23 17.43 -22.76
C VAL A 518 -0.08 18.39 -21.61
N SER A 519 -1.36 18.61 -21.35
CA SER A 519 -1.85 19.35 -20.20
C SER A 519 -1.75 18.50 -18.93
N GLN A 520 -0.96 18.97 -17.97
CA GLN A 520 -0.83 18.42 -16.62
C GLN A 520 -1.37 19.39 -15.56
N ILE A 521 -2.21 20.35 -15.97
CA ILE A 521 -2.81 21.31 -15.05
C ILE A 521 -4.03 20.65 -14.39
N ALA A 522 -4.03 20.59 -13.05
CA ALA A 522 -5.18 20.10 -12.31
C ALA A 522 -6.35 21.09 -12.39
N THR A 523 -7.55 20.59 -12.69
CA THR A 523 -8.79 21.37 -12.79
C THR A 523 -9.96 20.55 -12.23
N GLU A 524 -11.19 21.07 -12.22
CA GLU A 524 -12.34 20.25 -11.85
C GLU A 524 -12.58 19.03 -12.77
N LEU A 525 -12.10 19.09 -14.02
CA LEU A 525 -12.37 18.09 -15.05
C LEU A 525 -11.23 17.08 -15.25
N GLN A 526 -10.07 17.32 -14.63
CA GLN A 526 -8.91 16.43 -14.69
C GLN A 526 -8.02 16.55 -13.44
N PRO A 527 -7.43 15.43 -12.97
CA PRO A 527 -6.56 15.44 -11.79
C PRO A 527 -5.28 16.26 -11.96
N GLY A 528 -4.76 16.40 -13.18
CA GLY A 528 -3.47 17.04 -13.46
C GLY A 528 -2.27 16.30 -12.85
N GLY A 529 -1.11 16.97 -12.85
CA GLY A 529 0.16 16.42 -12.35
C GLY A 529 0.65 15.19 -13.13
N ASN A 530 1.52 14.41 -12.50
CA ASN A 530 2.08 13.20 -13.05
C ASN A 530 1.09 12.03 -12.94
N MET A 531 0.33 11.79 -14.01
CA MET A 531 -0.66 10.71 -14.05
C MET A 531 -0.08 9.33 -14.44
N GLU A 532 1.16 9.24 -14.94
CA GLU A 532 1.78 7.95 -15.24
C GLU A 532 1.83 7.07 -13.97
N GLY A 533 1.33 5.83 -14.08
CA GLY A 533 1.26 4.92 -12.95
C GLY A 533 0.31 5.36 -11.84
N LYS A 534 -0.67 6.24 -12.10
CA LYS A 534 -1.79 6.56 -11.20
C LYS A 534 -3.11 6.01 -11.75
N GLU A 535 -4.19 6.06 -10.97
CA GLU A 535 -5.55 5.77 -11.44
C GLU A 535 -6.40 7.05 -11.43
N VAL A 536 -7.25 7.24 -12.43
CA VAL A 536 -8.16 8.39 -12.54
C VAL A 536 -9.14 8.42 -11.37
N ARG A 537 -9.60 7.25 -10.90
CA ARG A 537 -10.49 7.15 -9.74
C ARG A 537 -9.90 7.73 -8.45
N PHE A 538 -8.57 7.86 -8.34
CA PHE A 538 -7.93 8.44 -7.16
C PHE A 538 -7.40 9.85 -7.41
N GLY A 539 -6.76 10.10 -8.54
CA GLY A 539 -6.01 11.33 -8.78
C GLY A 539 -4.67 11.37 -8.04
N VAL A 540 -3.91 12.45 -8.24
CA VAL A 540 -2.52 12.54 -7.77
C VAL A 540 -2.41 12.63 -6.25
N VAL A 541 -3.22 13.47 -5.60
CA VAL A 541 -3.09 13.73 -4.15
C VAL A 541 -3.46 12.48 -3.31
N PRO A 542 -4.59 11.79 -3.54
CA PRO A 542 -4.89 10.55 -2.84
C PRO A 542 -3.90 9.42 -3.14
N SER A 543 -3.31 9.36 -4.33
CA SER A 543 -2.21 8.43 -4.63
C SER A 543 -0.96 8.74 -3.80
N CYS A 544 -0.56 10.01 -3.69
CA CYS A 544 0.57 10.41 -2.82
C CYS A 544 0.29 10.10 -1.34
N ALA A 545 -0.93 10.35 -0.87
CA ALA A 545 -1.35 10.02 0.49
C ALA A 545 -1.25 8.51 0.76
N PHE A 546 -1.62 7.68 -0.20
CA PHE A 546 -1.47 6.23 -0.10
C PHE A 546 0.01 5.82 -0.12
N ALA A 547 0.81 6.32 -1.07
CA ALA A 547 2.23 5.99 -1.20
C ALA A 547 3.03 6.36 0.05
N VAL A 548 2.80 7.53 0.63
CA VAL A 548 3.46 7.94 1.88
C VAL A 548 2.97 7.14 3.07
N THR A 549 1.67 6.83 3.13
CA THR A 549 1.09 6.00 4.20
C THR A 549 1.64 4.58 4.19
N THR A 550 1.60 3.92 3.04
CA THR A 550 2.04 2.52 2.90
C THR A 550 3.54 2.34 3.13
N THR A 551 4.34 3.37 2.83
CA THR A 551 5.80 3.36 3.04
C THR A 551 6.26 3.89 4.39
N SER A 552 5.45 4.70 5.07
CA SER A 552 5.73 5.07 6.46
C SER A 552 5.33 3.98 7.45
N ALA A 553 4.29 3.21 7.10
CA ALA A 553 3.66 2.25 8.00
C ALA A 553 4.11 0.81 7.73
N SER A 554 5.19 0.59 6.99
CA SER A 554 5.70 -0.73 6.62
C SER A 554 4.59 -1.65 6.06
N CYS A 555 3.65 -1.09 5.30
CA CYS A 555 2.52 -1.85 4.79
C CYS A 555 2.86 -2.50 3.46
N GLY A 556 3.36 -1.73 2.49
CA GLY A 556 3.73 -2.27 1.18
C GLY A 556 2.62 -2.47 0.16
N ALA A 557 1.35 -2.19 0.51
CA ALA A 557 0.28 -2.09 -0.48
C ALA A 557 0.57 -0.93 -1.44
N VAL A 558 0.25 -1.06 -2.73
CA VAL A 558 0.55 -0.04 -3.75
C VAL A 558 -0.70 0.22 -4.58
N ASN A 559 -1.21 1.46 -4.56
CA ASN A 559 -2.35 1.88 -5.40
C ASN A 559 -1.94 2.71 -6.63
N SER A 560 -0.64 2.99 -6.74
CA SER A 560 -0.02 3.78 -7.79
C SER A 560 1.44 3.36 -7.91
N MET A 561 1.92 3.11 -9.13
CA MET A 561 3.24 2.50 -9.34
C MET A 561 4.36 3.47 -8.95
N HIS A 562 5.12 3.14 -7.91
CA HIS A 562 6.15 4.02 -7.35
C HIS A 562 7.33 4.26 -8.31
N ASP A 563 7.63 3.35 -9.25
CA ASP A 563 8.61 3.61 -10.33
C ASP A 563 8.22 4.82 -11.18
N SER A 564 6.91 4.98 -11.41
CA SER A 564 6.41 6.05 -12.28
C SER A 564 6.28 7.39 -11.57
N TYR A 565 6.69 7.50 -10.31
CA TYR A 565 6.73 8.77 -9.60
C TYR A 565 7.87 9.64 -10.13
N THR A 566 7.71 10.95 -10.01
CA THR A 566 8.79 11.92 -10.13
C THR A 566 9.94 11.56 -9.18
N PRO A 567 11.18 11.99 -9.44
CA PRO A 567 12.32 11.50 -8.66
C PRO A 567 12.19 11.86 -7.17
N LEU A 568 11.73 13.07 -6.84
CA LEU A 568 11.45 13.47 -5.45
C LEU A 568 10.17 12.86 -4.91
N GLY A 569 9.17 12.63 -5.76
CA GLY A 569 7.94 11.91 -5.42
C GLY A 569 8.21 10.48 -4.96
N GLY A 570 9.11 9.75 -5.64
CA GLY A 570 9.56 8.41 -5.26
C GLY A 570 10.61 8.40 -4.13
N MET A 571 11.38 9.49 -3.98
CA MET A 571 12.34 9.65 -2.89
C MET A 571 11.65 9.78 -1.52
N ALA A 572 10.48 10.42 -1.45
CA ALA A 572 9.76 10.59 -0.19
C ALA A 572 9.38 9.23 0.45
N PRO A 573 8.68 8.32 -0.24
CA PRO A 573 8.46 6.95 0.21
C PRO A 573 9.75 6.19 0.55
N LEU A 574 10.79 6.33 -0.27
CA LEU A 574 12.07 5.66 -0.05
C LEU A 574 12.74 6.07 1.27
N ILE A 575 12.77 7.37 1.57
CA ILE A 575 13.37 7.90 2.80
C ILE A 575 12.58 7.43 4.04
N LEU A 576 11.25 7.36 3.96
CA LEU A 576 10.43 6.89 5.09
C LEU A 576 10.76 5.44 5.47
N MET A 577 10.98 4.57 4.49
CA MET A 577 11.48 3.22 4.76
C MET A 577 12.91 3.24 5.33
N GLN A 578 13.79 4.09 4.78
CA GLN A 578 15.20 4.23 5.24
C GLN A 578 15.36 4.84 6.64
N PHE A 579 14.36 5.55 7.15
CA PHE A 579 14.30 5.94 8.57
C PHE A 579 14.06 4.74 9.51
N GLY A 580 13.90 3.53 8.95
CA GLY A 580 13.71 2.29 9.70
C GLY A 580 12.25 2.03 10.04
N GLU A 581 11.32 2.53 9.23
CA GLU A 581 9.87 2.33 9.41
C GLU A 581 9.36 2.79 10.79
N VAL A 582 9.84 3.95 11.24
CA VAL A 582 9.54 4.49 12.58
C VAL A 582 8.47 5.58 12.59
N VAL A 583 7.99 6.00 11.42
CA VAL A 583 6.95 7.03 11.27
C VAL A 583 5.60 6.34 11.20
N PHE A 584 4.97 6.15 12.35
CA PHE A 584 3.89 5.18 12.61
C PHE A 584 4.36 3.73 12.45
N GLY A 585 4.95 3.38 11.31
CA GLY A 585 5.60 2.10 11.06
C GLY A 585 4.67 0.89 11.06
N GLY A 586 5.24 -0.28 10.86
CA GLY A 586 4.51 -1.54 10.84
C GLY A 586 3.83 -1.87 12.16
N VAL A 587 2.74 -2.62 12.10
CA VAL A 587 1.94 -3.07 13.26
C VAL A 587 2.85 -3.68 14.34
N GLY A 588 3.08 -2.88 15.39
CA GLY A 588 3.93 -3.20 16.53
C GLY A 588 5.41 -2.86 16.36
N LEU A 589 6.07 -3.33 15.29
CA LEU A 589 7.52 -3.12 15.16
C LEU A 589 7.89 -1.66 14.89
N GLY A 590 7.03 -0.89 14.21
CA GLY A 590 7.25 0.54 13.99
C GLY A 590 7.39 1.33 15.29
N LEU A 591 6.43 1.17 16.20
CA LEU A 591 6.52 1.78 17.52
C LEU A 591 7.71 1.24 18.33
N SER A 592 8.06 -0.04 18.14
CA SER A 592 9.24 -0.63 18.81
C SER A 592 10.54 0.05 18.37
N GLY A 593 10.72 0.26 17.06
CA GLY A 593 11.82 1.03 16.49
C GLY A 593 11.81 2.49 16.94
N MET A 594 10.65 3.14 16.95
CA MET A 594 10.51 4.49 17.46
C MET A 594 10.92 4.61 18.94
N LEU A 595 10.56 3.64 19.79
CA LEU A 595 10.99 3.61 21.19
C LEU A 595 12.51 3.39 21.33
N VAL A 596 13.14 2.67 20.41
CA VAL A 596 14.60 2.56 20.33
C VAL A 596 15.23 3.92 19.99
N PHE A 597 14.70 4.66 19.01
CA PHE A 597 15.14 6.02 18.72
C PHE A 597 14.94 6.98 19.89
N VAL A 598 13.86 6.83 20.65
CA VAL A 598 13.62 7.61 21.88
C VAL A 598 14.72 7.35 22.92
N ILE A 599 15.12 6.10 23.11
CA ILE A 599 16.21 5.73 24.03
C ILE A 599 17.54 6.34 23.55
N ILE A 600 17.83 6.29 22.24
CA ILE A 600 19.02 6.91 21.65
C ILE A 600 18.97 8.44 21.83
N ALA A 601 17.84 9.08 21.54
CA ALA A 601 17.68 10.52 21.67
C ALA A 601 17.87 11.00 23.11
N VAL A 602 17.29 10.28 24.09
CA VAL A 602 17.51 10.53 25.52
C VAL A 602 18.97 10.33 25.91
N PHE A 603 19.63 9.31 25.37
CA PHE A 603 21.05 9.05 25.61
C PHE A 603 21.94 10.18 25.10
N LEU A 604 21.75 10.61 23.86
CA LEU A 604 22.49 11.72 23.26
C LEU A 604 22.26 13.02 24.03
N ALA A 605 21.00 13.33 24.40
CA ALA A 605 20.70 14.50 25.21
C ALA A 605 21.33 14.44 26.60
N GLY A 606 21.30 13.27 27.26
CA GLY A 606 21.96 13.04 28.55
C GLY A 606 23.46 13.28 28.48
N LEU A 607 24.13 12.78 27.43
CA LEU A 607 25.55 13.03 27.19
C LEU A 607 25.87 14.52 27.02
N MET A 608 25.07 15.25 26.23
CA MET A 608 25.26 16.69 25.99
C MET A 608 25.12 17.52 27.28
N ILE A 609 24.25 17.09 28.21
CA ILE A 609 24.03 17.77 29.50
C ILE A 609 25.01 17.25 30.58
N GLY A 610 25.80 16.21 30.30
CA GLY A 610 26.72 15.59 31.25
C GLY A 610 26.00 14.79 32.35
N ARG A 611 24.83 14.20 32.05
CA ARG A 611 24.00 13.45 33.00
C ARG A 611 23.75 12.03 32.52
N MET A 612 23.59 11.11 33.48
CA MET A 612 23.20 9.73 33.20
C MET A 612 21.78 9.68 32.60
N PRO A 613 21.62 9.20 31.36
CA PRO A 613 20.35 9.23 30.66
C PRO A 613 19.31 8.33 31.31
N ASP A 614 18.07 8.82 31.38
CA ASP A 614 16.92 8.06 31.84
C ASP A 614 15.68 8.32 30.99
N TYR A 615 14.94 7.25 30.71
CA TYR A 615 13.65 7.30 30.05
C TYR A 615 12.61 6.65 30.96
N LEU A 616 11.51 7.36 31.25
CA LEU A 616 10.45 6.88 32.16
C LEU A 616 10.99 6.33 33.49
N SER A 617 11.89 7.08 34.13
CA SER A 617 12.52 6.70 35.41
C SER A 617 13.44 5.48 35.34
N LYS A 618 13.76 4.97 34.15
CA LYS A 618 14.71 3.85 33.93
C LYS A 618 16.03 4.39 33.41
N LYS A 619 17.12 4.08 34.12
CA LYS A 619 18.47 4.47 33.71
C LYS A 619 18.94 3.62 32.52
N ILE A 620 19.39 4.29 31.47
CA ILE A 620 19.91 3.68 30.25
C ILE A 620 21.42 3.53 30.39
N GLY A 621 21.90 2.29 30.42
CA GLY A 621 23.32 1.98 30.55
C GLY A 621 23.94 1.51 29.23
N PRO A 622 25.23 1.14 29.25
CA PRO A 622 25.95 0.71 28.05
C PRO A 622 25.36 -0.53 27.39
N TYR A 623 24.80 -1.47 28.17
CA TYR A 623 24.21 -2.69 27.63
C TYR A 623 22.96 -2.40 26.79
N GLU A 624 22.03 -1.60 27.32
CA GLU A 624 20.82 -1.21 26.58
C GLU A 624 21.17 -0.39 25.33
N MET A 625 22.18 0.48 25.44
CA MET A 625 22.62 1.29 24.30
C MET A 625 23.24 0.45 23.18
N ARG A 626 24.03 -0.59 23.50
CA ARG A 626 24.55 -1.52 22.49
C ARG A 626 23.44 -2.24 21.74
N LEU A 627 22.37 -2.65 22.43
CA LEU A 627 21.21 -3.26 21.81
C LEU A 627 20.50 -2.27 20.87
N CYS A 628 20.27 -1.03 21.34
CA CYS A 628 19.63 0.02 20.53
C CYS A 628 20.42 0.32 19.25
N VAL A 629 21.75 0.47 19.37
CA VAL A 629 22.63 0.72 18.22
C VAL A 629 22.62 -0.46 17.25
N ALA A 630 22.66 -1.71 17.75
CA ALA A 630 22.57 -2.89 16.90
C ALA A 630 21.23 -2.98 16.15
N ILE A 631 20.12 -2.63 16.80
CA ILE A 631 18.79 -2.59 16.18
C ILE A 631 18.74 -1.62 14.99
N ILE A 632 19.34 -0.43 15.13
CA ILE A 632 19.32 0.59 14.06
C ILE A 632 20.32 0.27 12.94
N LEU A 633 21.52 -0.21 13.28
CA LEU A 633 22.59 -0.40 12.28
C LEU A 633 22.41 -1.65 11.43
N LEU A 634 21.80 -2.71 11.98
CA LEU A 634 21.71 -3.99 11.27
C LEU A 634 20.93 -3.88 9.94
N PRO A 635 19.74 -3.25 9.87
CA PRO A 635 19.03 -3.05 8.61
C PRO A 635 19.85 -2.23 7.59
N ILE A 636 20.53 -1.17 8.05
CA ILE A 636 21.37 -0.32 7.19
C ILE A 636 22.47 -1.14 6.51
N VAL A 637 23.18 -1.97 7.27
CA VAL A 637 24.25 -2.82 6.74
C VAL A 637 23.69 -3.82 5.72
N ILE A 638 22.53 -4.44 6.01
CA ILE A 638 21.91 -5.41 5.11
C ILE A 638 21.49 -4.74 3.79
N VAL A 639 20.82 -3.58 3.84
CA VAL A 639 20.41 -2.82 2.64
C VAL A 639 21.62 -2.48 1.78
N LEU A 640 22.64 -1.83 2.36
CA LEU A 640 23.80 -1.37 1.60
C LEU A 640 24.61 -2.55 1.01
N THR A 641 24.70 -3.66 1.74
CA THR A 641 25.36 -4.87 1.24
C THR A 641 24.56 -5.51 0.10
N GLY A 642 23.23 -5.61 0.25
CA GLY A 642 22.33 -6.13 -0.79
C GLY A 642 22.41 -5.33 -2.08
N VAL A 643 22.34 -4.00 -1.98
CA VAL A 643 22.49 -3.07 -3.11
C VAL A 643 23.86 -3.21 -3.75
N ALA A 644 24.94 -3.22 -2.96
CA ALA A 644 26.29 -3.40 -3.49
C ALA A 644 26.43 -4.72 -4.27
N MET A 645 25.92 -5.83 -3.74
CA MET A 645 25.92 -7.12 -4.42
C MET A 645 25.14 -7.06 -5.74
N ALA A 646 23.92 -6.52 -5.73
CA ALA A 646 23.07 -6.48 -6.92
C ALA A 646 23.63 -5.58 -8.03
N VAL A 647 24.27 -4.46 -7.68
CA VAL A 647 24.90 -3.57 -8.66
C VAL A 647 26.20 -4.17 -9.22
N MET A 648 26.96 -4.94 -8.43
CA MET A 648 28.21 -5.54 -8.88
C MET A 648 28.01 -6.78 -9.76
N LEU A 649 26.95 -7.56 -9.50
CA LEU A 649 26.69 -8.82 -10.19
C LEU A 649 25.86 -8.61 -11.47
N PRO A 650 26.14 -9.33 -12.58
CA PRO A 650 25.30 -9.31 -13.77
C PRO A 650 23.84 -9.70 -13.49
N GLU A 651 23.63 -10.70 -12.63
CA GLU A 651 22.31 -11.23 -12.28
C GLU A 651 21.46 -10.20 -11.55
N GLY A 652 22.06 -9.37 -10.70
CA GLY A 652 21.36 -8.27 -10.04
C GLY A 652 20.98 -7.14 -11.00
N ARG A 653 21.82 -6.83 -11.99
CA ARG A 653 21.53 -5.78 -12.98
C ARG A 653 20.55 -6.20 -14.07
N ALA A 654 20.39 -7.50 -14.31
CA ALA A 654 19.59 -8.01 -15.43
C ALA A 654 18.09 -7.67 -15.34
N GLY A 655 17.57 -7.46 -14.13
CA GLY A 655 16.14 -7.17 -13.92
C GLY A 655 15.75 -5.70 -14.00
N VAL A 656 16.71 -4.77 -14.13
CA VAL A 656 16.46 -3.32 -14.10
C VAL A 656 15.69 -2.88 -15.35
N LEU A 657 14.62 -2.10 -15.16
CA LEU A 657 13.76 -1.62 -16.26
C LEU A 657 14.20 -0.24 -16.74
N ASN A 658 14.33 0.71 -15.82
CA ASN A 658 14.62 2.10 -16.14
C ASN A 658 16.13 2.34 -16.25
N PRO A 659 16.61 3.08 -17.27
CA PRO A 659 18.03 3.37 -17.42
C PRO A 659 18.52 4.42 -16.41
N GLY A 660 19.84 4.51 -16.24
CA GLY A 660 20.48 5.58 -15.48
C GLY A 660 20.23 5.51 -13.97
N PRO A 661 20.21 6.67 -13.26
CA PRO A 661 20.02 6.72 -11.81
C PRO A 661 18.69 6.12 -11.31
N HIS A 662 17.65 6.13 -12.15
CA HIS A 662 16.37 5.53 -11.80
C HIS A 662 16.48 4.00 -11.62
N GLY A 663 17.21 3.32 -12.52
CA GLY A 663 17.47 1.88 -12.39
C GLY A 663 18.32 1.51 -11.17
N PHE A 664 19.23 2.39 -10.74
CA PHE A 664 19.89 2.21 -9.44
C PHE A 664 18.89 2.35 -8.28
N THR A 665 17.94 3.29 -8.39
CA THR A 665 16.89 3.51 -7.40
C THR A 665 15.93 2.32 -7.31
N GLU A 666 15.61 1.64 -8.42
CA GLU A 666 14.84 0.38 -8.41
C GLU A 666 15.49 -0.68 -7.50
N ILE A 667 16.80 -0.90 -7.66
CA ILE A 667 17.56 -1.85 -6.82
C ILE A 667 17.59 -1.38 -5.36
N LEU A 668 17.91 -0.10 -5.14
CA LEU A 668 17.96 0.50 -3.79
C LEU A 668 16.62 0.36 -3.08
N TYR A 669 15.52 0.62 -3.78
CA TYR A 669 14.16 0.52 -3.27
C TYR A 669 13.82 -0.92 -2.89
N ALA A 670 14.12 -1.90 -3.76
CA ALA A 670 13.84 -3.31 -3.51
C ALA A 670 14.53 -3.82 -2.22
N PHE A 671 15.83 -3.57 -2.05
CA PHE A 671 16.53 -3.98 -0.83
C PHE A 671 16.10 -3.17 0.39
N THR A 672 15.86 -1.86 0.25
CA THR A 672 15.34 -1.05 1.36
C THR A 672 14.00 -1.59 1.86
N SER A 673 13.07 -1.85 0.94
CA SER A 673 11.73 -2.36 1.25
C SER A 673 11.80 -3.77 1.86
N ALA A 674 12.55 -4.68 1.26
CA ALA A 674 12.69 -6.05 1.75
C ALA A 674 13.32 -6.09 3.15
N THR A 675 14.42 -5.38 3.39
CA THR A 675 15.09 -5.38 4.69
C THR A 675 14.26 -4.70 5.78
N ASN A 676 13.55 -3.62 5.47
CA ASN A 676 12.70 -2.95 6.46
C ASN A 676 11.32 -3.57 6.61
N ASN A 677 11.07 -4.71 5.93
CA ASN A 677 9.80 -5.42 5.92
C ASN A 677 8.61 -4.57 5.46
N ASN A 678 8.84 -3.67 4.50
CA ASN A 678 7.79 -2.82 3.94
C ASN A 678 6.88 -3.58 2.97
N GLY A 679 7.46 -4.15 1.91
CA GLY A 679 6.72 -4.90 0.88
C GLY A 679 6.47 -4.17 -0.42
N SER A 680 6.46 -2.83 -0.41
CA SER A 680 6.28 -2.05 -1.63
C SER A 680 7.44 -2.29 -2.59
N ALA A 681 7.18 -2.12 -3.88
CA ALA A 681 8.19 -2.19 -4.91
C ALA A 681 7.98 -1.05 -5.90
N PHE A 682 9.06 -0.64 -6.55
CA PHE A 682 8.98 0.14 -7.78
C PHE A 682 8.30 -0.69 -8.90
N ALA A 683 8.44 -2.02 -8.84
CA ALA A 683 7.77 -3.00 -9.70
C ALA A 683 8.24 -3.04 -11.16
N GLY A 684 9.07 -2.10 -11.63
CA GLY A 684 9.82 -2.23 -12.88
C GLY A 684 10.93 -3.27 -12.79
N LEU A 685 11.59 -3.37 -11.63
CA LEU A 685 12.58 -4.40 -11.35
C LEU A 685 11.98 -5.81 -11.46
N SER A 686 12.38 -6.56 -12.48
CA SER A 686 12.00 -7.96 -12.65
C SER A 686 12.69 -8.86 -11.62
N SER A 687 12.03 -9.06 -10.48
CA SER A 687 12.61 -9.76 -9.33
C SER A 687 12.33 -11.26 -9.25
N ASP A 688 11.52 -11.84 -10.14
CA ASP A 688 11.27 -13.29 -10.16
C ASP A 688 12.43 -14.06 -10.79
N THR A 689 13.58 -13.97 -10.14
CA THR A 689 14.79 -14.68 -10.50
C THR A 689 15.37 -15.33 -9.26
N PRO A 690 16.10 -16.46 -9.37
CA PRO A 690 16.70 -17.09 -8.20
C PRO A 690 17.59 -16.16 -7.38
N PHE A 691 18.30 -15.22 -8.03
CA PHE A 691 19.12 -14.21 -7.36
C PHE A 691 18.28 -13.32 -6.44
N TYR A 692 17.25 -12.66 -6.98
CA TYR A 692 16.41 -11.75 -6.21
C TYR A 692 15.51 -12.49 -5.21
N ASN A 693 14.94 -13.63 -5.62
CA ASN A 693 14.13 -14.47 -4.75
C ASN A 693 14.89 -14.87 -3.48
N VAL A 694 16.15 -15.31 -3.61
CA VAL A 694 16.96 -15.70 -2.44
C VAL A 694 17.48 -14.49 -1.66
N THR A 695 18.07 -13.49 -2.33
CA THR A 695 18.72 -12.37 -1.64
C THR A 695 17.72 -11.46 -0.93
N LEU A 696 16.55 -11.20 -1.52
CA LEU A 696 15.48 -10.45 -0.86
C LEU A 696 14.86 -11.25 0.28
N ALA A 697 14.70 -12.56 0.14
CA ALA A 697 14.23 -13.42 1.23
C ALA A 697 15.17 -13.38 2.45
N LEU A 698 16.48 -13.50 2.20
CA LEU A 698 17.47 -13.36 3.27
C LEU A 698 17.43 -11.97 3.91
N SER A 699 17.26 -10.92 3.09
CA SER A 699 17.11 -9.55 3.56
C SER A 699 15.90 -9.37 4.49
N MET A 700 14.75 -9.95 4.13
CA MET A 700 13.53 -9.94 4.94
C MET A 700 13.70 -10.68 6.26
N LEU A 701 14.32 -11.87 6.25
CA LEU A 701 14.59 -12.66 7.47
C LEU A 701 15.51 -11.93 8.44
N LEU A 702 16.61 -11.38 7.92
CA LEU A 702 17.63 -10.68 8.71
C LEU A 702 17.14 -9.31 9.18
N GLY A 703 16.25 -8.67 8.42
CA GLY A 703 15.56 -7.45 8.80
C GLY A 703 14.50 -7.62 9.90
N ARG A 704 13.90 -8.82 10.01
CA ARG A 704 12.80 -9.07 10.95
C ARG A 704 13.25 -9.70 12.26
N TYR A 705 13.73 -10.95 12.20
CA TYR A 705 13.84 -11.79 13.41
C TYR A 705 15.02 -11.42 14.33
N PRO A 706 16.22 -11.08 13.82
CA PRO A 706 17.28 -10.53 14.65
C PRO A 706 16.85 -9.24 15.36
N ILE A 707 16.12 -8.36 14.68
CA ILE A 707 15.62 -7.10 15.25
C ILE A 707 14.61 -7.36 16.35
N ILE A 708 13.67 -8.30 16.14
CA ILE A 708 12.74 -8.76 17.18
C ILE A 708 13.50 -9.30 18.40
N MET A 709 14.51 -10.16 18.19
CA MET A 709 15.31 -10.75 19.26
C MET A 709 16.03 -9.69 20.09
N LEU A 710 16.67 -8.72 19.43
CA LEU A 710 17.35 -7.61 20.11
C LEU A 710 16.36 -6.71 20.86
N THR A 711 15.17 -6.49 20.30
CA THR A 711 14.09 -5.72 20.94
C THR A 711 13.56 -6.42 22.19
N LEU A 712 13.37 -7.75 22.14
CA LEU A 712 12.97 -8.53 23.31
C LEU A 712 14.07 -8.58 24.37
N ALA A 713 15.35 -8.67 23.96
CA ALA A 713 16.47 -8.56 24.88
C ALA A 713 16.51 -7.19 25.57
N LEU A 714 16.23 -6.10 24.84
CA LEU A 714 16.11 -4.75 25.40
C LEU A 714 14.94 -4.67 26.39
N ALA A 715 13.78 -5.24 26.04
CA ALA A 715 12.63 -5.32 26.94
C ALA A 715 12.97 -6.04 28.26
N GLY A 716 13.66 -7.18 28.18
CA GLY A 716 14.11 -7.94 29.35
C GLY A 716 15.17 -7.20 30.18
N ALA A 717 16.07 -6.45 29.54
CA ALA A 717 17.05 -5.61 30.25
C ALA A 717 16.38 -4.47 31.01
N LEU A 718 15.31 -3.90 30.46
CA LEU A 718 14.55 -2.82 31.09
C LEU A 718 13.61 -3.33 32.19
N SER A 719 13.04 -4.53 32.07
CA SER A 719 12.06 -5.09 33.03
C SER A 719 12.64 -5.27 34.43
N ILE A 720 13.88 -5.74 34.52
CA ILE A 720 14.59 -6.03 35.78
C ILE A 720 15.08 -4.77 36.50
N LYS A 721 15.13 -3.61 35.82
CA LYS A 721 15.63 -2.37 36.43
C LYS A 721 14.64 -1.79 37.44
N ARG A 722 15.18 -1.15 38.48
CA ARG A 722 14.40 -0.33 39.41
C ARG A 722 14.15 1.05 38.82
N THR A 723 13.03 1.67 39.20
CA THR A 723 12.70 3.06 38.83
C THR A 723 13.37 4.04 39.79
N VAL A 724 13.93 5.13 39.26
CA VAL A 724 14.56 6.22 40.01
C VAL A 724 13.69 7.48 39.91
N PRO A 725 13.40 8.21 41.01
CA PRO A 725 12.63 9.45 40.95
C PRO A 725 13.23 10.46 39.97
N PRO A 726 12.41 11.29 39.30
CA PRO A 726 12.91 12.37 38.46
C PRO A 726 13.85 13.28 39.25
N SER A 727 14.99 13.60 38.65
CA SER A 727 15.96 14.56 39.20
C SER A 727 15.86 15.89 38.44
N PRO A 728 16.40 17.00 38.97
CA PRO A 728 16.49 18.26 38.22
C PRO A 728 17.23 18.14 36.87
N GLY A 729 18.04 17.08 36.69
CA GLY A 729 18.72 16.76 35.43
C GLY A 729 17.98 15.77 34.53
N SER A 730 16.78 15.32 34.89
CA SER A 730 15.95 14.45 34.06
C SER A 730 15.27 15.28 32.96
N LEU A 731 15.47 14.90 31.70
CA LEU A 731 14.94 15.63 30.56
C LEU A 731 13.45 15.28 30.33
N PRO A 732 12.54 16.26 30.26
CA PRO A 732 11.12 15.98 30.07
C PRO A 732 10.82 15.52 28.63
N THR A 733 10.64 14.21 28.47
CA THR A 733 10.47 13.51 27.17
C THR A 733 9.11 13.69 26.49
N HIS A 734 8.27 14.59 26.99
CA HIS A 734 6.94 14.86 26.44
C HIS A 734 6.76 16.32 26.01
N THR A 735 7.84 17.11 26.01
CA THR A 735 7.80 18.53 25.65
C THR A 735 8.03 18.72 24.15
N PRO A 736 7.57 19.85 23.55
CA PRO A 736 7.88 20.16 22.16
C PRO A 736 9.38 20.13 21.86
N LEU A 737 10.22 20.56 22.80
CA LEU A 737 11.68 20.48 22.68
C LEU A 737 12.16 19.04 22.43
N PHE A 738 11.66 18.07 23.21
CA PHE A 738 12.02 16.67 23.01
C PHE A 738 11.46 16.11 21.71
N VAL A 739 10.24 16.51 21.31
CA VAL A 739 9.64 16.10 20.03
C VAL A 739 10.53 16.52 18.86
N PHE A 740 10.95 17.79 18.81
CA PHE A 740 11.85 18.28 17.76
C PHE A 740 13.25 17.65 17.84
N TRP A 741 13.74 17.39 19.05
CA TRP A 741 15.00 16.67 19.24
C TRP A 741 14.95 15.25 18.68
N LEU A 742 13.88 14.50 18.98
CA LEU A 742 13.66 13.15 18.47
C LEU A 742 13.58 13.15 16.94
N ILE A 743 12.83 14.09 16.34
CA ILE A 743 12.77 14.27 14.89
C ILE A 743 14.18 14.51 14.33
N GLY A 744 14.95 15.42 14.94
CA GLY A 744 16.31 15.73 14.52
C GLY A 744 17.24 14.52 14.56
N VAL A 745 17.15 13.69 15.60
CA VAL A 745 17.95 12.45 15.71
C VAL A 745 17.58 11.44 14.63
N ILE A 746 16.28 11.25 14.35
CA ILE A 746 15.81 10.33 13.30
C ILE A 746 16.31 10.80 11.92
N VAL A 747 16.08 12.06 11.58
CA VAL A 747 16.46 12.64 10.28
C VAL A 747 17.98 12.62 10.10
N LEU A 748 18.75 12.98 11.14
CA LEU A 748 20.21 12.98 11.08
C LEU A 748 20.76 11.57 10.83
N LEU A 749 20.29 10.57 11.60
CA LEU A 749 20.76 9.19 11.45
C LEU A 749 20.39 8.61 10.09
N GLY A 750 19.16 8.84 9.61
CA GLY A 750 18.73 8.42 8.28
C GLY A 750 19.54 9.08 7.16
N ALA A 751 19.65 10.42 7.20
CA ALA A 751 20.40 11.18 6.21
C ALA A 751 21.86 10.74 6.15
N LEU A 752 22.56 10.64 7.28
CA LEU A 752 23.98 10.24 7.29
C LEU A 752 24.21 8.80 6.80
N SER A 753 23.20 7.92 6.94
CA SER A 753 23.31 6.52 6.55
C SER A 753 23.11 6.30 5.05
N TYR A 754 22.22 7.09 4.42
CA TYR A 754 21.78 6.85 3.03
C TYR A 754 22.05 8.02 2.07
N PHE A 755 22.66 9.12 2.53
CA PHE A 755 22.91 10.30 1.69
C PHE A 755 23.61 9.95 0.38
N LEU A 756 24.64 9.10 0.41
CA LEU A 756 25.38 8.73 -0.79
C LEU A 756 24.54 7.92 -1.79
N THR A 757 23.71 6.99 -1.33
CA THR A 757 22.84 6.22 -2.23
C THR A 757 21.71 7.07 -2.77
N LEU A 758 21.12 7.95 -1.95
CA LEU A 758 20.11 8.92 -2.41
C LEU A 758 20.70 9.91 -3.42
N ALA A 759 21.94 10.35 -3.22
CA ALA A 759 22.67 11.23 -4.14
C ALA A 759 22.86 10.58 -5.52
N LEU A 760 23.19 9.29 -5.56
CA LEU A 760 23.43 8.52 -6.79
C LEU A 760 22.15 8.04 -7.50
N GLY A 761 21.00 8.08 -6.82
CA GLY A 761 19.70 7.69 -7.35
C GLY A 761 18.78 8.89 -7.61
N PRO A 762 17.76 9.11 -6.77
CA PRO A 762 16.70 10.08 -7.06
C PRO A 762 17.18 11.55 -7.08
N ILE A 763 18.22 11.91 -6.32
CA ILE A 763 18.70 13.31 -6.28
C ILE A 763 19.37 13.69 -7.60
N VAL A 764 20.29 12.86 -8.11
CA VAL A 764 20.92 13.15 -9.41
C VAL A 764 19.91 13.07 -10.54
N GLU A 765 18.93 12.16 -10.47
CA GLU A 765 17.83 12.10 -11.43
C GLU A 765 17.04 13.43 -11.47
N PHE A 766 16.70 13.98 -10.31
CA PHE A 766 16.04 15.28 -10.21
C PHE A 766 16.89 16.43 -10.77
N LEU A 767 18.21 16.40 -10.56
CA LEU A 767 19.11 17.41 -11.12
C LEU A 767 19.23 17.29 -12.65
N MET A 768 19.16 16.07 -13.20
CA MET A 768 19.17 15.84 -14.64
C MET A 768 17.91 16.37 -15.34
N THR A 769 16.78 16.46 -14.65
CA THR A 769 15.53 17.02 -15.20
C THR A 769 15.45 18.55 -15.16
N GLY A 770 16.49 19.23 -14.66
CA GLY A 770 16.55 20.69 -14.58
C GLY A 770 16.14 21.27 -13.22
N GLY A 771 15.93 20.44 -12.19
CA GLY A 771 15.78 20.90 -10.81
C GLY A 771 14.38 21.38 -10.40
N GLY A 772 13.32 20.81 -11.01
CA GLY A 772 11.92 21.12 -10.67
C GLY A 772 11.34 22.25 -11.51
#